data_AF-M2NGI9-F1
#
_entry.id   AF-M2NGI9-F1
#
_cell.length_a   1.000
_cell.length_b   1.000
_cell.length_c   1.000
_cell.angle_alpha   90.00
_cell.angle_beta   90.00
_cell.angle_gamma   90.00
#
_symmetry.space_group_name_H-M   'P 1'
#
loop_
_entity.id
_entity.type
_entity.pdbx_description
1 polymer ?
#
loop_
_entity_poly.entity_id
_entity_poly.type
_entity_poly.pdbx_seq_one_letter_code
_entity_poly.pdbx_strand_id
1 'polypeptide(L)'
;MNYLKGIVWIIIFSFYLFTIGTAIFPKKKAPYRFIAGYIVYLSASAIVGILLQVLQGEWKIFYYYELILISVSLLISVIRILKRKISLFEKGMISHYWFVFLPAIAMIFISLFYNHYYWFNEATDGGFYLTRIATLPYIKNPFITNSSVGNIAYPKLLDVYNYSVFELNASFFVYLLDMIPTLFARGFLSLFNYFLFSCSIYCLADYINSQLKKPVEDYYLQYASVSLLIFGFCARQVLDILGIYFYSGWAMNVAMYYGSMVVRSCGMIWLIIPLLEEKSFSIRSLSVYLITAFALFSLSPTSLPYSISIFLCGIFINLLKEKRYLLFVYIIILALIGLLIGNNTHVDKDVHYIISLNIKTILPFLMALGIAYLFYHYQELQDMLFCSIGICLFCILPPFNYIIKQVSAYGFVMARFISSYYMFSILISLIGCLFILYHLIMKLRFHKVMISCLSVILMIAVSMTAISLKVDYSQTTVLDELRLFLRHRYFAADSVIKMSQRINQLDIKKDQNFVVLAPVYVRSFIEKVNETENTASIAVANSIRQFAPYCISLNGLARYPANSDPRFDKYNKKCISIYNDFIYHPSEKTYQKFVKEILNKFPVSVVVSTDENISKYMKRSHYRLSYIEGDRDTVYFCIYVKD
;
A
#
# COMPACT_ATOMS: atom_id res chain seq x y z
N MET A 1 -4.67 -8.44 24.01
CA MET A 1 -4.92 -6.98 24.03
C MET A 1 -4.75 -6.33 22.66
N ASN A 2 -3.56 -6.32 22.02
CA ASN A 2 -3.36 -5.63 20.73
C ASN A 2 -4.34 -6.04 19.60
N TYR A 3 -4.64 -7.33 19.45
CA TYR A 3 -5.62 -7.76 18.44
C TYR A 3 -7.03 -7.21 18.70
N LEU A 4 -7.45 -7.16 19.96
CA LEU A 4 -8.75 -6.61 20.34
C LEU A 4 -8.83 -5.12 20.03
N LYS A 5 -7.78 -4.35 20.37
CA LYS A 5 -7.67 -2.93 20.01
C LYS A 5 -7.83 -2.72 18.49
N GLY A 6 -7.17 -3.54 17.68
CA GLY A 6 -7.27 -3.47 16.22
C GLY A 6 -8.65 -3.83 15.66
N ILE A 7 -9.30 -4.88 16.20
CA ILE A 7 -10.68 -5.24 15.82
C ILE A 7 -11.65 -4.10 16.15
N VAL A 8 -11.54 -3.56 17.36
CA VAL A 8 -12.35 -2.42 17.81
C VAL A 8 -12.11 -1.20 16.92
N TRP A 9 -10.86 -0.92 16.56
CA TRP A 9 -10.52 0.17 15.63
C TRP A 9 -11.18 -0.01 14.27
N ILE A 10 -11.10 -1.20 13.64
CA ILE A 10 -11.75 -1.43 12.34
C ILE A 10 -13.25 -1.17 12.42
N ILE A 11 -13.92 -1.67 13.46
CA ILE A 11 -15.37 -1.51 13.63
C ILE A 11 -15.73 -0.03 13.82
N ILE A 12 -15.09 0.65 14.77
CA ILE A 12 -15.40 2.05 15.11
C ILE A 12 -15.08 2.97 13.93
N PHE A 13 -13.89 2.82 13.34
CA PHE A 13 -13.46 3.67 12.24
C PHE A 13 -14.32 3.42 11.00
N SER A 14 -14.67 2.17 10.69
CA SER A 14 -15.55 1.87 9.55
C SER A 14 -16.95 2.43 9.75
N PHE A 15 -17.49 2.33 10.97
CA PHE A 15 -18.78 2.92 11.33
C PHE A 15 -18.77 4.45 11.24
N TYR A 16 -17.69 5.09 11.69
CA TYR A 16 -17.47 6.53 11.56
C TYR A 16 -17.51 6.97 10.09
N LEU A 17 -16.73 6.32 9.22
CA LEU A 17 -16.72 6.62 7.78
C LEU A 17 -18.07 6.38 7.13
N PHE A 18 -18.71 5.25 7.45
CA PHE A 18 -20.05 4.94 6.94
C PHE A 18 -21.09 6.00 7.38
N THR A 19 -20.98 6.54 8.59
CA THR A 19 -21.87 7.58 9.11
C THR A 19 -21.70 8.89 8.34
N ILE A 20 -20.46 9.32 8.08
CA ILE A 20 -20.16 10.49 7.23
C ILE A 20 -20.75 10.29 5.84
N GLY A 21 -20.46 9.15 5.22
CA GLY A 21 -20.97 8.79 3.91
C GLY A 21 -22.48 8.82 3.81
N THR A 22 -23.17 8.30 4.83
CA THR A 22 -24.63 8.27 4.91
C THR A 22 -25.23 9.66 5.05
N ALA A 23 -24.59 10.56 5.80
CA ALA A 23 -25.05 11.94 5.91
C ALA A 23 -24.97 12.68 4.56
N ILE A 24 -23.92 12.43 3.77
CA ILE A 24 -23.67 13.13 2.50
C ILE A 24 -24.46 12.51 1.34
N PHE A 25 -24.44 11.18 1.21
CA PHE A 25 -25.05 10.41 0.11
C PHE A 25 -26.11 9.41 0.60
N PRO A 26 -27.22 9.87 1.23
CA PRO A 26 -28.20 9.00 1.88
C PRO A 26 -28.98 8.06 0.95
N LYS A 27 -28.90 8.26 -0.38
CA LYS A 27 -29.61 7.47 -1.40
C LYS A 27 -28.73 6.40 -2.07
N LYS A 28 -27.41 6.45 -1.86
CA LYS A 28 -26.47 5.48 -2.46
C LYS A 28 -26.43 4.20 -1.63
N LYS A 29 -25.94 3.09 -2.18
CA LYS A 29 -25.79 1.81 -1.45
C LYS A 29 -24.69 1.88 -0.39
N ALA A 30 -24.73 0.99 0.61
CA ALA A 30 -23.82 1.04 1.75
C ALA A 30 -22.31 1.06 1.39
N PRO A 31 -21.80 0.23 0.44
CA PRO A 31 -20.39 0.28 0.04
C PRO A 31 -19.96 1.63 -0.55
N TYR A 32 -20.84 2.30 -1.31
CA TYR A 32 -20.58 3.63 -1.84
C TYR A 32 -20.50 4.67 -0.72
N ARG A 33 -21.44 4.61 0.25
CA ARG A 33 -21.42 5.51 1.42
C ARG A 33 -20.10 5.37 2.19
N PHE A 34 -19.66 4.13 2.44
CA PHE A 34 -18.38 3.88 3.10
C PHE A 34 -17.20 4.53 2.36
N ILE A 35 -17.08 4.33 1.05
CA ILE A 35 -16.01 4.95 0.23
C ILE A 35 -16.11 6.47 0.24
N ALA A 36 -17.31 7.03 0.06
CA ALA A 36 -17.52 8.47 0.05
C ALA A 36 -17.15 9.12 1.39
N GLY A 37 -17.48 8.46 2.51
CA GLY A 37 -17.06 8.88 3.83
C GLY A 37 -15.54 8.88 4.00
N TYR A 38 -14.86 7.85 3.50
CA TYR A 38 -13.40 7.77 3.49
C TYR A 38 -12.75 8.89 2.66
N ILE A 39 -13.25 9.14 1.44
CA ILE A 39 -12.76 10.22 0.58
C ILE A 39 -12.90 11.57 1.29
N VAL A 40 -14.06 11.86 1.88
CA VAL A 40 -14.32 13.13 2.57
C VAL A 40 -13.42 13.30 3.79
N TYR A 41 -13.27 12.25 4.61
CA TYR A 41 -12.37 12.25 5.75
C TYR A 41 -10.93 12.53 5.33
N LEU A 42 -10.42 11.82 4.31
CA LEU A 42 -9.07 12.02 3.79
C LEU A 42 -8.85 13.41 3.22
N SER A 43 -9.79 13.92 2.42
CA SER A 43 -9.69 15.29 1.88
C SER A 43 -9.61 16.32 2.99
N ALA A 44 -10.42 16.19 4.04
CA ALA A 44 -10.39 17.11 5.17
C ALA A 44 -9.08 16.97 5.96
N SER A 45 -8.63 15.75 6.23
CA SER A 45 -7.34 15.46 6.88
C SER A 45 -6.17 16.11 6.10
N ALA A 46 -6.25 16.05 4.77
CA ALA A 46 -5.17 16.50 3.90
C ALA A 46 -4.92 18.00 3.87
N ILE A 47 -5.96 18.81 4.10
CA ILE A 47 -5.84 20.28 4.11
C ILE A 47 -4.77 20.73 5.11
N VAL A 48 -4.80 20.19 6.34
CA VAL A 48 -3.82 20.52 7.38
C VAL A 48 -2.59 19.61 7.27
N GLY A 49 -2.76 18.31 6.97
CA GLY A 49 -1.66 17.36 6.91
C GLY A 49 -0.61 17.69 5.85
N ILE A 50 -1.02 18.18 4.67
CA ILE A 50 -0.07 18.62 3.62
C ILE A 50 0.59 19.94 4.02
N LEU A 51 -0.18 20.90 4.52
CA LEU A 51 0.36 22.19 4.96
C LEU A 51 1.43 22.03 6.05
N LEU A 52 1.17 21.15 7.02
CA LEU A 52 2.12 20.85 8.08
C LEU A 52 3.44 20.26 7.56
N GLN A 53 3.36 19.38 6.54
CA GLN A 53 4.56 18.82 5.90
C GLN A 53 5.37 19.88 5.15
N VAL A 54 4.69 20.75 4.40
CA VAL A 54 5.32 21.85 3.66
C VAL A 54 6.01 22.83 4.63
N LEU A 55 5.34 23.18 5.73
CA LEU A 55 5.86 24.09 6.75
C LEU A 55 6.80 23.41 7.76
N GLN A 56 7.04 22.10 7.63
CA GLN A 56 7.88 21.30 8.53
C GLN A 56 7.48 21.44 10.01
N GLY A 57 6.18 21.49 10.28
CA GLY A 57 5.66 21.68 11.64
C GLY A 57 5.78 20.44 12.54
N GLU A 58 5.34 20.58 13.80
CA GLU A 58 5.33 19.46 14.74
C GLU A 58 4.18 18.49 14.50
N TRP A 59 4.43 17.19 14.63
CA TRP A 59 3.40 16.15 14.51
C TRP A 59 2.23 16.32 15.49
N LYS A 60 2.49 16.87 16.70
CA LYS A 60 1.45 17.10 17.71
C LYS A 60 0.33 18.02 17.22
N ILE A 61 0.62 18.94 16.30
CA ILE A 61 -0.40 19.80 15.68
C ILE A 61 -1.39 18.96 14.89
N PHE A 62 -0.89 17.99 14.11
CA PHE A 62 -1.72 17.05 13.37
C PHE A 62 -2.56 16.17 14.30
N TYR A 63 -1.99 15.70 15.41
CA TYR A 63 -2.71 14.88 16.40
C TYR A 63 -3.95 15.59 16.96
N TYR A 64 -3.81 16.84 17.41
CA TYR A 64 -4.96 17.60 17.94
C TYR A 64 -5.97 17.92 16.84
N TYR A 65 -5.49 18.25 15.64
CA TYR A 65 -6.36 18.48 14.49
C TYR A 65 -7.21 17.25 14.15
N GLU A 66 -6.62 16.05 14.09
CA GLU A 66 -7.35 14.81 13.79
C GLU A 66 -8.43 14.49 14.85
N LEU A 67 -8.14 14.71 16.14
CA LEU A 67 -9.15 14.56 17.21
C LEU A 67 -10.35 15.49 16.99
N ILE A 68 -10.08 16.75 16.64
CA ILE A 68 -11.13 17.74 16.36
C ILE A 68 -11.89 17.35 15.10
N LEU A 69 -11.18 16.98 14.03
CA LEU A 69 -11.77 16.60 12.74
C LEU A 69 -12.73 15.43 12.91
N ILE A 70 -12.30 14.36 13.57
CA ILE A 70 -13.13 13.17 13.82
C ILE A 70 -14.37 13.53 14.65
N SER A 71 -14.19 14.30 15.73
CA SER A 71 -15.29 14.67 16.62
C SER A 71 -16.32 15.58 15.93
N VAL A 72 -15.86 16.62 15.23
CA VAL A 72 -16.71 17.60 14.55
C VAL A 72 -17.42 16.99 13.35
N SER A 73 -16.72 16.22 12.52
CA SER A 73 -17.33 15.59 11.34
C SER A 73 -18.37 14.53 11.74
N LEU A 74 -18.13 13.77 12.81
CA LEU A 74 -19.12 12.84 13.37
C LEU A 74 -20.34 13.59 13.89
N LEU A 75 -20.14 14.65 14.68
CA LEU A 75 -21.22 15.47 15.23
C LEU A 75 -22.10 16.06 14.11
N ILE A 76 -21.48 16.69 13.10
CA ILE A 76 -22.18 17.27 11.95
C ILE A 76 -22.98 16.18 11.22
N SER A 77 -22.38 15.01 11.01
CA SER A 77 -23.02 13.89 10.30
C SER A 77 -24.24 13.37 11.06
N VAL A 78 -24.12 13.16 12.37
CA VAL A 78 -25.22 12.71 13.24
C VAL A 78 -26.34 13.75 13.27
N ILE A 79 -26.02 15.04 13.48
CA ILE A 79 -27.03 16.12 13.47
C ILE A 79 -27.79 16.13 12.15
N ARG A 80 -27.09 15.99 11.02
CA ARG A 80 -27.71 15.97 9.69
C ARG A 80 -28.62 14.75 9.50
N ILE A 81 -28.19 13.57 9.94
CA ILE A 81 -28.98 12.34 9.89
C ILE A 81 -30.27 12.48 10.70
N LEU A 82 -30.18 12.97 11.93
CA LEU A 82 -31.33 13.17 12.81
C LEU A 82 -32.28 14.25 12.26
N LYS A 83 -31.78 15.44 11.91
CA LYS A 83 -32.60 16.54 11.39
C LYS A 83 -33.32 16.19 10.09
N ARG A 84 -32.70 15.39 9.22
CA ARG A 84 -33.26 14.99 7.93
C ARG A 84 -33.95 13.62 7.96
N LYS A 85 -34.04 12.97 9.13
CA LYS A 85 -34.62 11.62 9.30
C LYS A 85 -34.05 10.59 8.31
N ILE A 86 -32.74 10.65 8.08
CA ILE A 86 -32.05 9.72 7.17
C ILE A 86 -31.91 8.37 7.89
N SER A 87 -32.24 7.27 7.20
CA SER A 87 -31.99 5.93 7.74
C SER A 87 -30.49 5.64 7.71
N LEU A 88 -29.89 5.41 8.89
CA LEU A 88 -28.48 5.07 8.99
C LEU A 88 -28.19 3.74 8.29
N PHE A 89 -29.00 2.73 8.57
CA PHE A 89 -28.87 1.40 7.99
C PHE A 89 -30.00 1.12 7.00
N GLU A 90 -29.65 0.48 5.88
CA GLU A 90 -30.64 -0.03 4.93
C GLU A 90 -31.27 -1.32 5.47
N LYS A 91 -32.54 -1.59 5.13
CA LYS A 91 -33.20 -2.84 5.53
C LYS A 91 -32.44 -4.03 4.95
N GLY A 92 -32.07 -5.00 5.80
CA GLY A 92 -31.31 -6.16 5.37
C GLY A 92 -29.86 -5.86 4.99
N MET A 93 -29.25 -4.77 5.50
CA MET A 93 -27.85 -4.43 5.19
C MET A 93 -26.88 -5.61 5.37
N ILE A 94 -27.00 -6.37 6.46
CA ILE A 94 -26.13 -7.52 6.72
C ILE A 94 -26.32 -8.59 5.63
N SER A 95 -27.56 -8.93 5.26
CA SER A 95 -27.81 -9.97 4.25
C SER A 95 -27.34 -9.57 2.84
N HIS A 96 -27.31 -8.28 2.53
CA HIS A 96 -26.89 -7.78 1.22
C HIS A 96 -25.38 -7.54 1.09
N TYR A 97 -24.64 -7.44 2.21
CA TYR A 97 -23.23 -7.02 2.19
C TYR A 97 -22.27 -7.89 3.00
N TRP A 98 -22.74 -8.96 3.66
CA TRP A 98 -21.86 -9.84 4.46
C TRP A 98 -20.69 -10.38 3.66
N PHE A 99 -20.89 -10.73 2.39
CA PHE A 99 -19.84 -11.33 1.56
C PHE A 99 -18.78 -10.30 1.16
N VAL A 100 -19.07 -9.00 1.12
CA VAL A 100 -18.09 -7.95 0.74
C VAL A 100 -16.88 -7.94 1.69
N PHE A 101 -17.07 -8.32 2.95
CA PHE A 101 -16.02 -8.36 3.96
C PHE A 101 -15.17 -9.65 3.91
N LEU A 102 -15.72 -10.77 3.40
CA LEU A 102 -15.06 -12.07 3.48
C LEU A 102 -13.80 -12.19 2.60
N PRO A 103 -13.77 -11.73 1.33
CA PRO A 103 -12.54 -11.70 0.54
C PRO A 103 -11.43 -10.88 1.19
N ALA A 104 -11.76 -9.82 1.94
CA ALA A 104 -10.77 -9.02 2.65
C ALA A 104 -10.12 -9.80 3.81
N ILE A 105 -10.90 -10.59 4.56
CA ILE A 105 -10.36 -11.52 5.57
C ILE A 105 -9.50 -12.59 4.91
N ALA A 106 -9.97 -13.16 3.79
CA ALA A 106 -9.24 -14.19 3.07
C ALA A 106 -7.88 -13.68 2.57
N MET A 107 -7.77 -12.42 2.13
CA MET A 107 -6.47 -11.80 1.79
C MET A 107 -5.52 -11.71 2.98
N ILE A 108 -6.02 -11.36 4.17
CA ILE A 108 -5.19 -11.37 5.38
C ILE A 108 -4.72 -12.79 5.67
N PHE A 109 -5.61 -13.78 5.57
CA PHE A 109 -5.27 -15.18 5.76
C PHE A 109 -4.19 -15.66 4.77
N ILE A 110 -4.33 -15.34 3.48
CA ILE A 110 -3.31 -15.62 2.45
C ILE A 110 -1.97 -14.97 2.84
N SER A 111 -2.00 -13.72 3.32
CA SER A 111 -0.77 -13.01 3.65
C SER A 111 0.04 -13.69 4.76
N LEU A 112 -0.62 -14.37 5.73
CA LEU A 112 0.04 -15.07 6.84
C LEU A 112 1.06 -16.13 6.40
N PHE A 113 1.01 -16.57 5.14
CA PHE A 113 1.91 -17.56 4.56
C PHE A 113 3.14 -16.95 3.84
N TYR A 114 3.33 -15.64 3.94
CA TYR A 114 4.46 -14.90 3.34
C TYR A 114 5.41 -14.30 4.40
N ASN A 115 5.70 -15.00 5.50
CA ASN A 115 6.45 -14.44 6.64
C ASN A 115 7.84 -13.91 6.28
N HIS A 116 8.60 -14.65 5.48
CA HIS A 116 9.95 -14.23 5.08
C HIS A 116 9.96 -12.95 4.24
N TYR A 117 8.91 -12.73 3.43
CA TYR A 117 8.75 -11.47 2.70
C TYR A 117 8.54 -10.29 3.64
N TYR A 118 7.86 -10.46 4.77
CA TYR A 118 7.68 -9.38 5.74
C TYR A 118 9.03 -8.85 6.25
N TRP A 119 9.94 -9.76 6.57
CA TRP A 119 11.24 -9.45 7.18
C TRP A 119 12.26 -8.91 6.18
N PHE A 120 12.21 -9.42 4.95
CA PHE A 120 13.02 -8.89 3.85
C PHE A 120 12.56 -7.50 3.43
N ASN A 121 11.24 -7.29 3.35
CA ASN A 121 10.68 -6.02 2.92
C ASN A 121 10.88 -4.87 3.92
N GLU A 122 11.42 -5.13 5.10
CA GLU A 122 11.87 -4.03 5.97
C GLU A 122 13.05 -3.24 5.35
N ALA A 123 13.74 -3.82 4.36
CA ALA A 123 14.73 -3.10 3.54
C ALA A 123 14.15 -2.51 2.24
N THR A 124 12.85 -2.63 1.98
CA THR A 124 12.20 -2.05 0.79
C THR A 124 11.35 -0.83 1.18
N ASP A 125 10.70 -0.18 0.21
CA ASP A 125 9.89 1.01 0.47
C ASP A 125 8.80 0.75 1.53
N GLY A 126 8.31 -0.50 1.63
CA GLY A 126 7.34 -0.90 2.65
C GLY A 126 7.87 -0.78 4.08
N GLY A 127 9.15 -1.09 4.31
CA GLY A 127 9.82 -0.87 5.58
C GLY A 127 9.97 0.61 5.91
N PHE A 128 10.26 1.46 4.92
CA PHE A 128 10.34 2.91 5.10
C PHE A 128 9.01 3.50 5.58
N TYR A 129 7.89 3.18 4.91
CA TYR A 129 6.57 3.68 5.30
C TYR A 129 6.17 3.19 6.69
N LEU A 130 6.44 1.93 7.00
CA LEU A 130 6.19 1.34 8.32
C LEU A 130 6.97 2.07 9.42
N THR A 131 8.26 2.31 9.21
CA THR A 131 9.09 3.03 10.17
C THR A 131 8.65 4.49 10.29
N ARG A 132 8.21 5.13 9.19
CA ARG A 132 7.63 6.47 9.24
C ARG A 132 6.37 6.49 10.12
N ILE A 133 5.43 5.57 9.92
CA ILE A 133 4.23 5.42 10.76
C ILE A 133 4.60 5.24 12.25
N ALA A 134 5.60 4.41 12.54
CA ALA A 134 6.03 4.10 13.90
C ALA A 134 6.72 5.27 14.62
N THR A 135 7.41 6.14 13.88
CA THR A 135 8.36 7.11 14.47
C THR A 135 7.85 8.55 14.47
N LEU A 136 6.97 8.93 13.54
CA LEU A 136 6.43 10.29 13.42
C LEU A 136 5.98 10.92 14.76
N PRO A 137 5.28 10.21 15.67
CA PRO A 137 4.82 10.79 16.94
C PRO A 137 5.93 11.14 17.94
N TYR A 138 7.12 10.56 17.76
CA TYR A 138 8.19 10.55 18.75
C TYR A 138 9.41 11.39 18.32
N ILE A 139 9.48 11.77 17.05
CA ILE A 139 10.58 12.57 16.50
C ILE A 139 10.28 14.07 16.65
N LYS A 140 11.27 14.86 17.10
CA LYS A 140 11.15 16.32 17.22
C LYS A 140 10.90 17.04 15.89
N ASN A 141 11.68 16.69 14.85
CA ASN A 141 11.59 17.29 13.52
C ASN A 141 11.19 16.23 12.47
N PRO A 142 9.94 15.73 12.47
CA PRO A 142 9.54 14.52 11.74
C PRO A 142 9.69 14.64 10.21
N PHE A 143 9.55 15.84 9.65
CA PHE A 143 9.54 16.06 8.19
C PHE A 143 10.90 16.34 7.57
N ILE A 144 11.96 16.46 8.39
CA ILE A 144 13.35 16.58 7.95
C ILE A 144 14.24 15.48 8.54
N THR A 145 13.63 14.44 9.11
CA THR A 145 14.34 13.29 9.67
C THR A 145 14.17 12.11 8.73
N ASN A 146 15.27 11.43 8.40
CA ASN A 146 15.21 10.16 7.70
C ASN A 146 14.52 9.12 8.60
N SER A 147 13.29 8.72 8.28
CA SER A 147 12.49 7.85 9.16
C SER A 147 13.15 6.48 9.41
N SER A 148 13.91 5.93 8.48
CA SER A 148 14.56 4.62 8.69
C SER A 148 15.83 4.71 9.55
N VAL A 149 16.51 5.86 9.55
CA VAL A 149 17.84 6.03 10.14
C VAL A 149 17.82 6.89 11.40
N GLY A 150 16.99 7.93 11.48
CA GLY A 150 16.88 8.84 12.64
C GLY A 150 17.79 10.06 12.59
N ASN A 151 18.60 10.20 11.56
CA ASN A 151 19.42 11.37 11.29
C ASN A 151 18.64 12.46 10.53
N ILE A 152 19.17 13.68 10.56
CA ILE A 152 18.65 14.80 9.76
C ILE A 152 18.91 14.53 8.28
N ALA A 153 17.89 14.73 7.45
CA ALA A 153 17.94 14.66 6.00
C ALA A 153 16.92 15.66 5.42
N TYR A 154 17.42 16.75 4.85
CA TYR A 154 16.53 17.79 4.30
C TYR A 154 15.88 17.30 3.00
N PRO A 155 14.53 17.29 2.91
CA PRO A 155 13.85 16.98 1.66
C PRO A 155 14.06 18.12 0.65
N LYS A 156 13.97 17.80 -0.64
CA LYS A 156 13.89 18.82 -1.67
C LYS A 156 12.55 19.54 -1.55
N LEU A 157 12.58 20.85 -1.30
CA LEU A 157 11.40 21.68 -0.96
C LEU A 157 10.25 21.61 -2.00
N LEU A 158 10.58 21.37 -3.28
CA LEU A 158 9.62 21.37 -4.40
C LEU A 158 9.27 19.98 -4.92
N ASP A 159 9.74 18.91 -4.28
CA ASP A 159 9.39 17.56 -4.71
C ASP A 159 8.05 17.12 -4.12
N VAL A 160 7.02 17.27 -4.95
CA VAL A 160 5.61 16.99 -4.64
C VAL A 160 5.41 15.53 -4.18
N TYR A 161 6.31 14.61 -4.56
CA TYR A 161 6.24 13.20 -4.18
C TYR A 161 6.60 12.92 -2.70
N ASN A 162 7.04 13.94 -1.96
CA ASN A 162 7.31 13.83 -0.51
C ASN A 162 6.07 14.06 0.36
N TYR A 163 4.99 14.62 -0.21
CA TYR A 163 3.80 15.01 0.53
C TYR A 163 2.74 13.90 0.52
N SER A 164 2.50 13.29 1.67
CA SER A 164 1.48 12.25 1.86
C SER A 164 0.93 12.32 3.28
N VAL A 165 -0.37 12.16 3.44
CA VAL A 165 -1.07 12.22 4.74
C VAL A 165 -1.43 10.82 5.22
N PHE A 166 -1.22 9.81 4.37
CA PHE A 166 -1.49 8.42 4.72
C PHE A 166 -0.68 7.96 5.95
N GLU A 167 0.63 8.19 5.95
CA GLU A 167 1.50 7.82 7.06
C GLU A 167 1.20 8.64 8.33
N LEU A 168 0.79 9.90 8.17
CA LEU A 168 0.36 10.76 9.29
C LEU A 168 -0.90 10.19 9.95
N ASN A 169 -1.93 9.86 9.18
CA ASN A 169 -3.17 9.25 9.67
C ASN A 169 -2.91 7.90 10.33
N ALA A 170 -2.11 7.03 9.71
CA ALA A 170 -1.75 5.76 10.31
C ALA A 170 -0.97 5.94 11.62
N SER A 171 -0.02 6.89 11.68
CA SER A 171 0.73 7.19 12.91
C SER A 171 -0.16 7.72 14.04
N PHE A 172 -1.19 8.51 13.71
CA PHE A 172 -2.20 8.98 14.66
C PHE A 172 -2.89 7.80 15.35
N PHE A 173 -3.39 6.82 14.59
CA PHE A 173 -4.06 5.66 15.17
C PHE A 173 -3.11 4.74 15.94
N VAL A 174 -1.89 4.51 15.43
CA VAL A 174 -0.87 3.72 16.14
C VAL A 174 -0.55 4.33 17.50
N TYR A 175 -0.37 5.65 17.55
CA TYR A 175 -0.10 6.39 18.78
C TYR A 175 -1.31 6.39 19.73
N LEU A 176 -2.50 6.73 19.23
CA LEU A 176 -3.73 6.80 20.03
C LEU A 176 -4.08 5.45 20.67
N LEU A 177 -3.90 4.36 19.93
CA LEU A 177 -4.24 3.02 20.39
C LEU A 177 -3.10 2.37 21.18
N ASP A 178 -1.89 2.92 21.17
CA ASP A 178 -0.67 2.27 21.70
C ASP A 178 -0.57 0.81 21.22
N MET A 179 -0.45 0.67 19.90
CA MET A 179 -0.37 -0.63 19.21
C MET A 179 1.00 -0.84 18.58
N ILE A 180 1.40 -2.12 18.50
CA ILE A 180 2.61 -2.51 17.76
C ILE A 180 2.44 -2.10 16.27
N PRO A 181 3.32 -1.24 15.71
CA PRO A 181 3.12 -0.66 14.37
C PRO A 181 2.99 -1.70 13.26
N THR A 182 3.77 -2.78 13.33
CA THR A 182 3.77 -3.85 12.31
C THR A 182 2.47 -4.63 12.29
N LEU A 183 1.90 -4.95 13.46
CA LEU A 183 0.59 -5.58 13.58
C LEU A 183 -0.53 -4.63 13.09
N PHE A 184 -0.46 -3.36 13.46
CA PHE A 184 -1.44 -2.38 12.99
C PHE A 184 -1.40 -2.25 11.46
N ALA A 185 -0.21 -2.01 10.89
CA ALA A 185 -0.03 -1.79 9.46
C ALA A 185 -0.36 -3.02 8.61
N ARG A 186 0.28 -4.17 8.89
CA ARG A 186 0.15 -5.38 8.05
C ARG A 186 -1.10 -6.20 8.37
N GLY A 187 -1.64 -6.09 9.59
CA GLY A 187 -2.88 -6.76 9.97
C GLY A 187 -4.11 -5.90 9.72
N PHE A 188 -4.28 -4.87 10.55
CA PHE A 188 -5.55 -4.15 10.64
C PHE A 188 -5.75 -3.09 9.54
N LEU A 189 -4.74 -2.28 9.26
CA LEU A 189 -4.78 -1.28 8.19
C LEU A 189 -4.88 -1.95 6.81
N SER A 190 -4.14 -3.03 6.59
CA SER A 190 -4.29 -3.85 5.38
C SER A 190 -5.67 -4.48 5.27
N LEU A 191 -6.24 -5.04 6.35
CA LEU A 191 -7.63 -5.55 6.33
C LEU A 191 -8.63 -4.45 5.95
N PHE A 192 -8.48 -3.27 6.55
CA PHE A 192 -9.29 -2.11 6.21
C PHE A 192 -9.15 -1.73 4.72
N ASN A 193 -7.93 -1.71 4.18
CA ASN A 193 -7.68 -1.38 2.78
C ASN A 193 -8.16 -2.47 1.80
N TYR A 194 -8.07 -3.76 2.16
CA TYR A 194 -8.71 -4.83 1.38
C TYR A 194 -10.23 -4.68 1.39
N PHE A 195 -10.84 -4.36 2.54
CA PHE A 195 -12.28 -4.14 2.63
C PHE A 195 -12.72 -2.93 1.78
N LEU A 196 -11.95 -1.84 1.82
CA LEU A 196 -12.14 -0.68 0.96
C LEU A 196 -12.07 -1.04 -0.53
N PHE A 197 -11.15 -1.93 -0.91
CA PHE A 197 -11.06 -2.43 -2.28
C PHE A 197 -12.24 -3.35 -2.65
N SER A 198 -12.69 -4.22 -1.75
CA SER A 198 -13.93 -5.00 -1.92
C SER A 198 -15.15 -4.10 -2.15
N CYS A 199 -15.29 -3.02 -1.36
CA CYS A 199 -16.34 -2.03 -1.56
C CYS A 199 -16.22 -1.35 -2.93
N SER A 200 -14.99 -1.09 -3.38
CA SER A 200 -14.74 -0.46 -4.68
C SER A 200 -15.14 -1.39 -5.84
N ILE A 201 -14.81 -2.68 -5.74
CA ILE A 201 -15.24 -3.71 -6.69
C ILE A 201 -16.77 -3.84 -6.69
N TYR A 202 -17.42 -3.80 -5.51
CA TYR A 202 -18.88 -3.77 -5.43
C TYR A 202 -19.45 -2.57 -6.18
N CYS A 203 -18.94 -1.35 -5.93
CA CYS A 203 -19.42 -0.14 -6.60
C CYS A 203 -19.21 -0.20 -8.12
N LEU A 204 -18.09 -0.77 -8.57
CA LEU A 204 -17.85 -1.01 -10.00
C LEU A 204 -18.87 -1.99 -10.57
N ALA A 205 -19.13 -3.10 -9.89
CA ALA A 205 -20.11 -4.10 -10.30
C ALA A 205 -21.53 -3.52 -10.33
N ASP A 206 -21.90 -2.73 -9.32
CA ASP A 206 -23.19 -2.02 -9.26
C ASP A 206 -23.36 -1.02 -10.40
N TYR A 207 -22.31 -0.25 -10.70
CA TYR A 207 -22.30 0.64 -11.86
C TYR A 207 -22.50 -0.15 -13.16
N ILE A 208 -21.70 -1.19 -13.40
CA ILE A 208 -21.84 -2.04 -14.61
C ILE A 208 -23.26 -2.63 -14.67
N ASN A 209 -23.78 -3.13 -13.55
CA ASN A 209 -25.11 -3.72 -13.43
C ASN A 209 -26.22 -2.75 -13.82
N SER A 210 -26.09 -1.48 -13.41
CA SER A 210 -27.06 -0.42 -13.71
C SER A 210 -27.18 -0.10 -15.21
N GLN A 211 -26.16 -0.46 -16.01
CA GLN A 211 -26.14 -0.27 -17.46
C GLN A 211 -26.59 -1.53 -18.22
N LEU A 212 -26.94 -2.61 -17.51
CA LEU A 212 -27.37 -3.86 -18.15
C LEU A 212 -28.85 -3.82 -18.51
N LYS A 213 -29.18 -4.26 -19.74
CA LYS A 213 -30.56 -4.55 -20.17
C LYS A 213 -31.27 -5.58 -19.27
N LYS A 214 -30.50 -6.54 -18.74
CA LYS A 214 -30.96 -7.59 -17.83
C LYS A 214 -30.09 -7.54 -16.57
N PRO A 215 -30.44 -6.72 -15.58
CA PRO A 215 -29.61 -6.57 -14.39
C PRO A 215 -29.61 -7.85 -13.54
N VAL A 216 -28.48 -8.09 -12.89
CA VAL A 216 -28.33 -9.00 -11.75
C VAL A 216 -29.10 -8.42 -10.56
N GLU A 217 -29.77 -9.27 -9.79
CA GLU A 217 -30.47 -8.81 -8.59
C GLU A 217 -29.46 -8.27 -7.56
N ASP A 218 -29.83 -7.16 -6.90
CA ASP A 218 -28.98 -6.42 -5.96
C ASP A 218 -28.32 -7.30 -4.89
N TYR A 219 -29.03 -8.32 -4.42
CA TYR A 219 -28.55 -9.28 -3.43
C TYR A 219 -27.28 -10.03 -3.87
N TYR A 220 -27.11 -10.34 -5.17
CA TYR A 220 -25.97 -11.12 -5.66
C TYR A 220 -24.77 -10.26 -6.05
N LEU A 221 -24.90 -8.94 -6.13
CA LEU A 221 -23.79 -8.05 -6.48
C LEU A 221 -22.61 -8.15 -5.50
N GLN A 222 -22.87 -8.51 -4.24
CA GLN A 222 -21.83 -8.71 -3.23
C GLN A 222 -20.78 -9.74 -3.63
N TYR A 223 -21.15 -10.74 -4.43
CA TYR A 223 -20.25 -11.81 -4.84
C TYR A 223 -19.20 -11.37 -5.86
N ALA A 224 -19.37 -10.20 -6.51
CA ALA A 224 -18.33 -9.60 -7.35
C ALA A 224 -17.03 -9.33 -6.56
N SER A 225 -17.12 -9.11 -5.24
CA SER A 225 -15.95 -8.88 -4.38
C SER A 225 -14.97 -10.06 -4.36
N VAL A 226 -15.38 -11.28 -4.77
CA VAL A 226 -14.47 -12.44 -4.87
C VAL A 226 -13.32 -12.19 -5.87
N SER A 227 -13.52 -11.32 -6.87
CA SER A 227 -12.49 -10.94 -7.85
C SER A 227 -11.24 -10.33 -7.21
N LEU A 228 -11.35 -9.79 -6.00
CA LEU A 228 -10.23 -9.30 -5.20
C LEU A 228 -9.14 -10.37 -4.98
N LEU A 229 -9.53 -11.65 -4.84
CA LEU A 229 -8.60 -12.74 -4.50
C LEU A 229 -7.59 -13.10 -5.58
N ILE A 230 -7.83 -12.69 -6.84
CA ILE A 230 -6.83 -12.87 -7.90
C ILE A 230 -5.54 -12.11 -7.60
N PHE A 231 -5.62 -11.03 -6.82
CA PHE A 231 -4.45 -10.27 -6.37
C PHE A 231 -3.80 -10.86 -5.10
N GLY A 232 -4.30 -11.98 -4.59
CA GLY A 232 -3.70 -12.75 -3.50
C GLY A 232 -2.52 -13.61 -3.93
N PHE A 233 -2.40 -13.90 -5.23
CA PHE A 233 -1.23 -14.56 -5.79
C PHE A 233 -0.04 -13.62 -5.78
N CYS A 234 1.15 -14.11 -5.43
CA CYS A 234 2.35 -13.29 -5.51
C CYS A 234 2.67 -12.94 -6.97
N ALA A 235 3.34 -11.81 -7.19
CA ALA A 235 3.64 -11.32 -8.54
C ALA A 235 4.39 -12.36 -9.40
N ARG A 236 5.20 -13.23 -8.76
CA ARG A 236 5.88 -14.35 -9.44
C ARG A 236 4.90 -15.42 -9.92
N GLN A 237 3.99 -15.87 -9.06
CA GLN A 237 2.95 -16.83 -9.44
C GLN A 237 2.10 -16.32 -10.60
N VAL A 238 1.68 -15.05 -10.55
CA VAL A 238 0.92 -14.44 -11.63
C VAL A 238 1.72 -14.44 -12.94
N LEU A 239 3.01 -14.09 -12.87
CA LEU A 239 3.89 -14.08 -14.03
C LEU A 239 4.05 -15.48 -14.62
N ASP A 240 4.29 -16.49 -13.80
CA ASP A 240 4.55 -17.85 -14.27
C ASP A 240 3.28 -18.55 -14.79
N ILE A 241 2.12 -18.30 -14.17
CA ILE A 241 0.84 -18.95 -14.53
C ILE A 241 0.15 -18.23 -15.68
N LEU A 242 0.11 -16.90 -15.65
CA LEU A 242 -0.67 -16.09 -16.59
C LEU A 242 0.21 -15.32 -17.60
N GLY A 243 1.52 -15.30 -17.39
CA GLY A 243 2.44 -14.42 -18.12
C GLY A 243 2.38 -12.95 -17.66
N ILE A 244 1.44 -12.58 -16.79
CA ILE A 244 1.12 -11.19 -16.49
C ILE A 244 2.09 -10.63 -15.47
N TYR A 245 2.76 -9.53 -15.82
CA TYR A 245 3.67 -8.82 -14.94
C TYR A 245 2.99 -7.59 -14.31
N PHE A 246 2.78 -7.64 -12.98
CA PHE A 246 2.37 -6.50 -12.18
C PHE A 246 3.58 -5.89 -11.48
N TYR A 247 3.97 -4.67 -11.89
CA TYR A 247 5.06 -3.96 -11.22
C TYR A 247 4.71 -3.71 -9.76
N SER A 248 5.57 -4.12 -8.82
CA SER A 248 5.28 -4.04 -7.38
C SER A 248 3.94 -4.71 -6.98
N GLY A 249 3.47 -5.73 -7.71
CA GLY A 249 2.24 -6.47 -7.38
C GLY A 249 2.35 -7.27 -6.07
N TRP A 250 3.58 -7.61 -5.68
CA TRP A 250 3.88 -8.35 -4.45
C TRP A 250 3.37 -7.68 -3.17
N ALA A 251 3.19 -6.34 -3.18
CA ALA A 251 2.73 -5.59 -2.01
C ALA A 251 1.29 -5.97 -1.61
N MET A 252 0.51 -6.50 -2.55
CA MET A 252 -0.90 -6.87 -2.34
C MET A 252 -1.06 -8.23 -1.67
N ASN A 253 -0.16 -9.20 -1.88
CA ASN A 253 -0.23 -10.50 -1.20
C ASN A 253 0.50 -10.51 0.15
N VAL A 254 1.52 -9.66 0.35
CA VAL A 254 2.25 -9.56 1.63
C VAL A 254 1.69 -8.49 2.57
N ALA A 255 0.45 -8.07 2.36
CA ALA A 255 -0.24 -7.08 3.20
C ALA A 255 0.57 -5.80 3.47
N MET A 256 1.35 -5.34 2.49
CA MET A 256 1.99 -4.03 2.48
C MET A 256 1.10 -3.02 1.76
N TYR A 257 -0.15 -2.95 2.22
CA TYR A 257 -1.21 -2.20 1.57
C TYR A 257 -1.23 -0.75 2.06
N TYR A 258 -0.18 0.01 1.72
CA TYR A 258 -0.09 1.43 2.07
C TYR A 258 -0.81 2.35 1.06
N GLY A 259 -0.74 3.67 1.26
CA GLY A 259 -1.47 4.65 0.47
C GLY A 259 -1.30 4.51 -1.05
N SER A 260 -0.07 4.24 -1.50
CA SER A 260 0.19 3.99 -2.93
C SER A 260 -0.54 2.74 -3.48
N MET A 261 -0.74 1.69 -2.68
CA MET A 261 -1.52 0.53 -3.10
C MET A 261 -3.02 0.81 -3.16
N VAL A 262 -3.56 1.65 -2.26
CA VAL A 262 -4.95 2.11 -2.33
C VAL A 262 -5.20 2.89 -3.63
N VAL A 263 -4.27 3.79 -3.98
CA VAL A 263 -4.34 4.53 -5.26
C VAL A 263 -4.34 3.57 -6.45
N ARG A 264 -3.49 2.54 -6.43
CA ARG A 264 -3.36 1.58 -7.52
C ARG A 264 -4.59 0.70 -7.71
N SER A 265 -5.15 0.20 -6.62
CA SER A 265 -6.28 -0.74 -6.67
C SER A 265 -7.63 -0.03 -6.84
N CYS A 266 -7.82 1.10 -6.15
CA CYS A 266 -9.12 1.78 -6.04
C CYS A 266 -9.19 3.05 -6.89
N GLY A 267 -8.05 3.70 -7.18
CA GLY A 267 -8.02 5.05 -7.76
C GLY A 267 -8.73 5.17 -9.10
N MET A 268 -8.54 4.20 -10.01
CA MET A 268 -9.24 4.20 -11.31
C MET A 268 -10.75 4.08 -11.13
N ILE A 269 -11.20 3.19 -10.25
CA ILE A 269 -12.62 2.95 -9.96
C ILE A 269 -13.25 4.24 -9.42
N TRP A 270 -12.62 4.86 -8.43
CA TRP A 270 -13.16 6.05 -7.75
C TRP A 270 -13.20 7.28 -8.65
N LEU A 271 -12.26 7.42 -9.58
CA LEU A 271 -12.21 8.56 -10.51
C LEU A 271 -13.15 8.36 -11.71
N ILE A 272 -13.32 7.13 -12.19
CA ILE A 272 -14.15 6.84 -13.37
C ILE A 272 -15.64 6.88 -13.03
N ILE A 273 -16.08 6.25 -11.93
CA ILE A 273 -17.52 6.14 -11.60
C ILE A 273 -18.24 7.51 -11.59
N PRO A 274 -17.74 8.55 -10.89
CA PRO A 274 -18.41 9.85 -10.84
C PRO A 274 -18.55 10.53 -12.20
N LEU A 275 -17.63 10.26 -13.14
CA LEU A 275 -17.66 10.81 -14.49
C LEU A 275 -18.66 10.09 -15.39
N LEU A 276 -18.94 8.82 -15.12
CA LEU A 276 -19.83 8.01 -15.94
C LEU A 276 -21.29 7.98 -15.40
N GLU A 277 -21.51 8.24 -14.11
CA GLU A 277 -22.85 8.24 -13.51
C GLU A 277 -23.77 9.36 -14.05
N GLU A 278 -23.22 10.47 -14.52
CA GLU A 278 -24.00 11.60 -15.06
C GLU A 278 -24.03 11.57 -16.59
N LYS A 279 -25.19 11.89 -17.19
CA LYS A 279 -25.37 11.88 -18.65
C LYS A 279 -24.49 12.92 -19.36
N SER A 280 -24.24 14.06 -18.71
CA SER A 280 -23.35 15.13 -19.14
C SER A 280 -22.48 15.60 -17.99
N PHE A 281 -21.32 16.15 -18.33
CA PHE A 281 -20.33 16.62 -17.35
C PHE A 281 -20.86 17.87 -16.62
N SER A 282 -21.35 17.68 -15.39
CA SER A 282 -21.88 18.77 -14.57
C SER A 282 -20.83 19.32 -13.59
N ILE A 283 -21.08 20.52 -13.06
CA ILE A 283 -20.25 21.10 -11.99
C ILE A 283 -20.20 20.20 -10.75
N ARG A 284 -21.26 19.41 -10.52
CA ARG A 284 -21.35 18.49 -9.38
C ARG A 284 -20.43 17.29 -9.58
N SER A 285 -20.48 16.63 -10.73
CA SER A 285 -19.56 15.52 -11.05
C SER A 285 -18.11 15.99 -11.07
N LEU A 286 -17.83 17.17 -11.61
CA LEU A 286 -16.50 17.80 -11.53
C LEU A 286 -16.04 18.00 -10.07
N SER A 287 -16.91 18.52 -9.21
CA SER A 287 -16.56 18.76 -7.80
C SER A 287 -16.26 17.44 -7.07
N VAL A 288 -17.08 16.40 -7.27
CA VAL A 288 -16.84 15.07 -6.68
C VAL A 288 -15.54 14.47 -7.21
N TYR A 289 -15.28 14.62 -8.51
CA TYR A 289 -14.05 14.18 -9.15
C TYR A 289 -12.82 14.88 -8.55
N LEU A 290 -12.83 16.20 -8.42
CA LEU A 290 -11.70 16.98 -7.87
C LEU A 290 -11.42 16.63 -6.40
N ILE A 291 -12.46 16.47 -5.58
CA ILE A 291 -12.33 16.03 -4.19
C ILE A 291 -11.71 14.62 -4.12
N THR A 292 -12.16 13.72 -4.99
CA THR A 292 -11.64 12.35 -5.09
C THR A 292 -10.18 12.32 -5.53
N ALA A 293 -9.82 13.12 -6.55
CA ALA A 293 -8.44 13.26 -7.02
C ALA A 293 -7.54 13.81 -5.91
N PHE A 294 -8.01 14.81 -5.16
CA PHE A 294 -7.28 15.36 -4.02
C PHE A 294 -7.11 14.33 -2.88
N ALA A 295 -8.14 13.55 -2.56
CA ALA A 295 -8.03 12.46 -1.59
C ALA A 295 -7.00 11.41 -2.03
N LEU A 296 -7.03 10.97 -3.29
CA LEU A 296 -6.05 10.03 -3.84
C LEU A 296 -4.63 10.60 -3.85
N PHE A 297 -4.47 11.89 -4.16
CA PHE A 297 -3.18 12.59 -4.04
C PHE A 297 -2.66 12.58 -2.60
N SER A 298 -3.53 12.83 -1.63
CA SER A 298 -3.15 12.81 -0.21
C SER A 298 -2.74 11.42 0.29
N LEU A 299 -3.22 10.35 -0.35
CA LEU A 299 -2.79 8.98 -0.08
C LEU A 299 -1.43 8.67 -0.68
N SER A 300 -1.19 9.14 -1.90
CA SER A 300 0.09 9.02 -2.60
C SER A 300 0.08 9.91 -3.84
N PRO A 301 1.10 10.77 -4.02
CA PRO A 301 1.28 11.58 -5.24
C PRO A 301 1.40 10.75 -6.52
N THR A 302 1.64 9.44 -6.42
CA THR A 302 1.55 8.52 -7.55
C THR A 302 0.17 8.50 -8.23
N SER A 303 -0.87 9.09 -7.62
CA SER A 303 -2.21 9.23 -8.21
C SER A 303 -2.32 10.29 -9.31
N LEU A 304 -1.33 11.18 -9.45
CA LEU A 304 -1.33 12.25 -10.45
C LEU A 304 -1.54 11.75 -11.90
N PRO A 305 -0.80 10.74 -12.40
CA PRO A 305 -1.03 10.22 -13.76
C PRO A 305 -2.44 9.63 -13.95
N TYR A 306 -3.03 9.07 -12.89
CA TYR A 306 -4.40 8.52 -12.91
C TYR A 306 -5.42 9.63 -13.08
N SER A 307 -5.30 10.64 -12.22
CA SER A 307 -6.19 11.81 -12.21
C SER A 307 -6.13 12.49 -13.57
N ILE A 308 -4.95 12.88 -14.04
CA ILE A 308 -4.82 13.60 -15.32
C ILE A 308 -5.33 12.74 -16.49
N SER A 309 -4.97 11.46 -16.59
CA SER A 309 -5.44 10.62 -17.70
C SER A 309 -6.97 10.48 -17.72
N ILE A 310 -7.59 10.22 -16.56
CA ILE A 310 -9.04 10.04 -16.46
C ILE A 310 -9.78 11.36 -16.71
N PHE A 311 -9.23 12.49 -16.26
CA PHE A 311 -9.79 13.81 -16.56
C PHE A 311 -9.80 14.10 -18.06
N LEU A 312 -8.67 13.85 -18.73
CA LEU A 312 -8.55 14.02 -20.18
C LEU A 312 -9.49 13.08 -20.96
N CYS A 313 -9.66 11.83 -20.51
CA CYS A 313 -10.65 10.91 -21.06
C CYS A 313 -12.09 11.39 -20.81
N GLY A 314 -12.38 11.96 -19.64
CA GLY A 314 -13.70 12.51 -19.32
C GLY A 314 -14.10 13.66 -20.25
N ILE A 315 -13.17 14.59 -20.52
CA ILE A 315 -13.38 15.67 -21.52
C ILE A 315 -13.65 15.08 -22.90
N PHE A 316 -12.85 14.10 -23.32
CA PHE A 316 -13.02 13.44 -24.62
C PHE A 316 -14.43 12.82 -24.76
N ILE A 317 -14.88 12.06 -23.76
CA ILE A 317 -16.21 11.42 -23.75
C ILE A 317 -17.32 12.48 -23.78
N ASN A 318 -17.19 13.55 -23.00
CA ASN A 318 -18.19 14.62 -23.00
C ASN A 318 -18.29 15.32 -24.37
N LEU A 319 -17.15 15.61 -25.00
CA LEU A 319 -17.12 16.17 -26.36
C LEU A 319 -17.69 15.21 -27.40
N LEU A 320 -17.45 13.91 -27.28
CA LEU A 320 -18.00 12.88 -28.17
C LEU A 320 -19.54 12.84 -28.11
N LYS A 321 -20.12 13.08 -26.93
CA LYS A 321 -21.57 13.12 -26.71
C LYS A 321 -22.20 14.43 -27.17
N GLU A 322 -21.65 15.57 -26.75
CA GLU A 322 -22.32 16.86 -26.90
C GLU A 322 -21.84 17.68 -28.10
N LYS A 323 -20.53 17.68 -28.38
CA LYS A 323 -19.89 18.63 -29.32
C LYS A 323 -18.81 17.97 -30.15
N ARG A 324 -19.19 16.99 -30.97
CA ARG A 324 -18.26 16.16 -31.77
C ARG A 324 -17.30 16.97 -32.66
N TYR A 325 -17.75 18.12 -33.16
CA TYR A 325 -16.90 18.99 -34.00
C TYR A 325 -15.70 19.58 -33.24
N LEU A 326 -15.78 19.74 -31.92
CA LEU A 326 -14.67 20.23 -31.07
C LEU A 326 -13.67 19.12 -30.72
N LEU A 327 -13.97 17.86 -31.00
CA LEU A 327 -13.12 16.72 -30.66
C LEU A 327 -11.79 16.77 -31.42
N PHE A 328 -11.81 17.16 -32.69
CA PHE A 328 -10.59 17.32 -33.49
C PHE A 328 -9.69 18.45 -32.95
N VAL A 329 -10.31 19.57 -32.56
CA VAL A 329 -9.60 20.70 -31.93
C VAL A 329 -8.96 20.26 -30.61
N TYR A 330 -9.68 19.52 -29.77
CA TYR A 330 -9.16 18.98 -28.52
C TYR A 330 -7.95 18.07 -28.74
N ILE A 331 -8.00 17.15 -29.71
CA ILE A 331 -6.88 16.27 -30.05
C ILE A 331 -5.67 17.07 -30.51
N ILE A 332 -5.84 18.09 -31.36
CA ILE A 332 -4.74 18.96 -31.80
C ILE A 332 -4.12 19.69 -30.61
N ILE A 333 -4.92 20.26 -29.72
CA ILE A 333 -4.43 20.97 -28.53
C ILE A 333 -3.61 20.02 -27.66
N LEU A 334 -4.11 18.81 -27.39
CA LEU A 334 -3.37 17.82 -26.62
C LEU A 334 -2.05 17.42 -27.30
N ALA A 335 -2.05 17.28 -28.63
CA ALA A 335 -0.84 16.94 -29.36
C ALA A 335 0.20 18.07 -29.28
N LEU A 336 -0.23 19.33 -29.43
CA LEU A 336 0.64 20.51 -29.28
C LEU A 336 1.19 20.61 -27.86
N ILE A 337 0.35 20.43 -26.83
CA ILE A 337 0.80 20.43 -25.42
C ILE A 337 1.83 19.33 -25.20
N GLY A 338 1.56 18.10 -25.67
CA GLY A 338 2.50 16.98 -25.55
C GLY A 338 3.85 17.31 -26.17
N LEU A 339 3.86 17.86 -27.39
CA LEU A 339 5.09 18.27 -28.09
C LEU A 339 5.83 19.39 -27.36
N LEU A 340 5.10 20.38 -26.82
CA LEU A 340 5.69 21.52 -26.09
C LEU A 340 6.36 21.11 -24.78
N ILE A 341 5.76 20.18 -24.02
CA ILE A 341 6.34 19.71 -22.75
C ILE A 341 7.53 18.76 -23.02
N GLY A 342 7.50 18.03 -24.14
CA GLY A 342 8.57 17.12 -24.55
C GLY A 342 8.59 15.80 -23.77
N ASN A 343 9.29 14.81 -24.33
CA ASN A 343 9.34 13.45 -23.79
C ASN A 343 10.29 13.34 -22.57
N ASN A 344 9.88 12.56 -21.57
CA ASN A 344 10.77 12.13 -20.49
C ASN A 344 11.33 10.73 -20.79
N THR A 345 12.51 10.68 -21.41
CA THR A 345 13.14 9.44 -21.87
C THR A 345 13.57 8.50 -20.74
N HIS A 346 13.73 8.99 -19.51
CA HIS A 346 14.04 8.15 -18.35
C HIS A 346 12.88 7.20 -18.01
N VAL A 347 11.65 7.59 -18.29
CA VAL A 347 10.43 6.81 -18.03
C VAL A 347 10.22 5.72 -19.10
N ASP A 348 10.76 5.91 -20.30
CA ASP A 348 10.49 5.03 -21.45
C ASP A 348 10.90 3.58 -21.21
N LYS A 349 12.04 3.35 -20.56
CA LYS A 349 12.55 1.98 -20.35
C LYS A 349 11.56 1.12 -19.57
N ASP A 350 11.01 1.65 -18.48
CA ASP A 350 10.07 0.93 -17.62
C ASP A 350 8.73 0.68 -18.34
N VAL A 351 8.25 1.67 -19.10
CA VAL A 351 7.01 1.58 -19.88
C VAL A 351 7.11 0.50 -20.95
N HIS A 352 8.16 0.56 -21.78
CA HIS A 352 8.35 -0.41 -22.86
C HIS A 352 8.56 -1.82 -22.32
N TYR A 353 9.31 -1.97 -21.23
CA TYR A 353 9.50 -3.26 -20.57
C TYR A 353 8.16 -3.89 -20.14
N ILE A 354 7.34 -3.15 -19.39
CA ILE A 354 6.07 -3.68 -18.87
C ILE A 354 5.08 -4.00 -19.97
N ILE A 355 4.96 -3.14 -20.98
CA ILE A 355 4.05 -3.35 -22.10
C ILE A 355 4.51 -4.54 -22.95
N SER A 356 5.81 -4.64 -23.24
CA SER A 356 6.35 -5.72 -24.08
C SER A 356 6.21 -7.10 -23.45
N LEU A 357 6.27 -7.18 -22.11
CA LEU A 357 5.95 -8.40 -21.37
C LEU A 357 4.45 -8.70 -21.47
N ASN A 358 3.60 -7.75 -21.07
CA ASN A 358 2.17 -8.00 -20.90
C ASN A 358 1.39 -8.19 -22.21
N ILE A 359 1.83 -7.61 -23.33
CA ILE A 359 1.18 -7.79 -24.63
C ILE A 359 1.27 -9.23 -25.17
N LYS A 360 2.23 -10.03 -24.67
CA LYS A 360 2.44 -11.42 -25.08
C LYS A 360 1.68 -12.43 -24.21
N THR A 361 0.88 -11.96 -23.27
CA THR A 361 0.27 -12.78 -22.21
C THR A 361 -1.18 -13.11 -22.52
N ILE A 362 -1.89 -13.74 -21.58
CA ILE A 362 -3.34 -13.91 -21.67
C ILE A 362 -4.12 -12.59 -21.47
N LEU A 363 -3.47 -11.53 -21.00
CA LEU A 363 -4.11 -10.26 -20.68
C LEU A 363 -4.86 -9.63 -21.87
N PRO A 364 -4.28 -9.49 -23.08
CA PRO A 364 -5.02 -8.96 -24.23
C PRO A 364 -6.24 -9.79 -24.60
N PHE A 365 -6.18 -11.12 -24.42
CA PHE A 365 -7.32 -12.00 -24.62
C PHE A 365 -8.42 -11.77 -23.57
N LEU A 366 -8.08 -11.67 -22.28
CA LEU A 366 -9.03 -11.34 -21.21
C LEU A 366 -9.68 -9.96 -21.42
N MET A 367 -8.88 -8.98 -21.86
CA MET A 367 -9.36 -7.66 -22.22
C MET A 367 -10.31 -7.73 -23.42
N ALA A 368 -9.92 -8.41 -24.50
CA ALA A 368 -10.75 -8.56 -25.69
C ALA A 368 -12.06 -9.29 -25.40
N LEU A 369 -12.05 -10.32 -24.55
CA LEU A 369 -13.24 -11.05 -24.14
C LEU A 369 -14.18 -10.18 -23.29
N GLY A 370 -13.64 -9.42 -22.34
CA GLY A 370 -14.41 -8.45 -21.56
C GLY A 370 -15.01 -7.35 -22.45
N ILE A 371 -14.21 -6.78 -23.34
CA ILE A 371 -14.63 -5.76 -24.31
C ILE A 371 -15.72 -6.31 -25.23
N ALA A 372 -15.53 -7.51 -25.81
CA ALA A 372 -16.48 -8.14 -26.73
C ALA A 372 -17.81 -8.45 -26.04
N TYR A 373 -17.77 -8.95 -24.80
CA TYR A 373 -18.97 -9.19 -24.00
C TYR A 373 -19.75 -7.88 -23.73
N LEU A 374 -19.04 -6.82 -23.32
CA LEU A 374 -19.65 -5.53 -23.04
C LEU A 374 -20.21 -4.86 -24.30
N PHE A 375 -19.49 -4.92 -25.43
CA PHE A 375 -19.95 -4.40 -26.73
C PHE A 375 -21.16 -5.15 -27.27
N TYR A 376 -21.17 -6.48 -27.20
CA TYR A 376 -22.24 -7.30 -27.78
C TYR A 376 -23.59 -7.06 -27.08
N HIS A 377 -23.56 -6.75 -25.79
CA HIS A 377 -24.80 -6.62 -25.01
C HIS A 377 -25.21 -5.17 -24.71
N TYR A 378 -24.31 -4.18 -24.72
CA TYR A 378 -24.61 -2.88 -24.08
C TYR A 378 -24.03 -1.65 -24.81
N GLN A 379 -24.93 -0.83 -25.39
CA GLN A 379 -24.59 0.42 -26.07
C GLN A 379 -24.18 1.55 -25.10
N GLU A 380 -24.61 1.46 -23.82
CA GLU A 380 -24.36 2.47 -22.78
C GLU A 380 -23.01 2.26 -22.04
N LEU A 381 -22.39 1.08 -22.18
CA LEU A 381 -21.05 0.77 -21.65
C LEU A 381 -19.92 1.27 -22.56
N GLN A 382 -20.24 1.86 -23.71
CA GLN A 382 -19.27 2.41 -24.65
C GLN A 382 -18.40 3.49 -24.02
N ASP A 383 -18.92 4.31 -23.11
CA ASP A 383 -18.14 5.37 -22.46
C ASP A 383 -17.03 4.82 -21.56
N MET A 384 -17.30 3.74 -20.81
CA MET A 384 -16.27 3.09 -19.98
C MET A 384 -15.17 2.49 -20.87
N LEU A 385 -15.56 1.92 -22.02
CA LEU A 385 -14.64 1.35 -22.99
C LEU A 385 -13.81 2.44 -23.68
N PHE A 386 -14.42 3.56 -24.09
CA PHE A 386 -13.70 4.73 -24.62
C PHE A 386 -12.75 5.33 -23.59
N CYS A 387 -13.14 5.38 -22.32
CA CYS A 387 -12.25 5.81 -21.23
C CYS A 387 -11.05 4.86 -21.11
N SER A 388 -11.28 3.55 -21.08
CA SER A 388 -10.23 2.54 -20.99
C SER A 388 -9.26 2.60 -22.18
N ILE A 389 -9.79 2.69 -23.41
CA ILE A 389 -8.99 2.82 -24.63
C ILE A 389 -8.21 4.14 -24.62
N GLY A 390 -8.84 5.25 -24.22
CA GLY A 390 -8.19 6.55 -24.10
C GLY A 390 -7.01 6.51 -23.13
N ILE A 391 -7.17 5.89 -21.95
CA ILE A 391 -6.09 5.69 -20.98
C ILE A 391 -4.94 4.88 -21.61
N CYS A 392 -5.26 3.80 -22.34
CA CYS A 392 -4.26 3.00 -23.05
C CYS A 392 -3.48 3.85 -24.08
N LEU A 393 -4.18 4.68 -24.86
CA LEU A 393 -3.56 5.59 -25.83
C LEU A 393 -2.65 6.62 -25.15
N PHE A 394 -3.06 7.18 -24.01
CA PHE A 394 -2.24 8.08 -23.20
C PHE A 394 -0.99 7.40 -22.61
N CYS A 395 -0.94 6.07 -22.49
CA CYS A 395 0.26 5.36 -22.09
C CYS A 395 1.25 5.16 -23.25
N ILE A 396 0.75 4.94 -24.47
CA ILE A 396 1.53 4.36 -25.57
C ILE A 396 1.85 5.37 -26.67
N LEU A 397 0.89 6.21 -27.06
CA LEU A 397 0.94 6.96 -28.31
C LEU A 397 1.59 8.36 -28.13
N PRO A 398 2.74 8.64 -28.76
CA PRO A 398 3.27 10.00 -28.85
C PRO A 398 2.40 10.87 -29.79
N PRO A 399 2.31 12.20 -29.55
CA PRO A 399 2.89 12.95 -28.43
C PRO A 399 2.03 12.93 -27.15
N PHE A 400 0.86 12.29 -27.15
CA PHE A 400 -0.07 12.28 -26.01
C PHE A 400 0.55 11.68 -24.74
N ASN A 401 1.36 10.61 -24.89
CA ASN A 401 2.03 9.96 -23.78
C ASN A 401 3.10 10.82 -23.10
N TYR A 402 3.57 11.91 -23.72
CA TYR A 402 4.54 12.83 -23.11
C TYR A 402 3.96 13.53 -21.90
N ILE A 403 2.66 13.88 -21.92
CA ILE A 403 1.96 14.52 -20.80
C ILE A 403 2.02 13.61 -19.56
N ILE A 404 1.64 12.33 -19.71
CA ILE A 404 1.57 11.40 -18.58
C ILE A 404 2.96 11.03 -18.06
N LYS A 405 3.96 10.89 -18.95
CA LYS A 405 5.35 10.63 -18.54
C LYS A 405 5.93 11.78 -17.71
N GLN A 406 5.60 13.02 -18.07
CA GLN A 406 6.09 14.20 -17.34
C GLN A 406 5.42 14.35 -15.99
N VAL A 407 4.10 14.16 -15.94
CA VAL A 407 3.34 14.11 -14.68
C VAL A 407 3.85 13.01 -13.75
N SER A 408 4.20 11.85 -14.29
CA SER A 408 4.70 10.71 -13.50
C SER A 408 6.06 11.00 -12.85
N ALA A 409 6.88 11.88 -13.43
CA ALA A 409 8.25 12.25 -13.05
C ALA A 409 9.28 11.09 -12.99
N TYR A 410 8.90 9.93 -12.47
CA TYR A 410 9.72 8.74 -12.26
C TYR A 410 9.16 7.53 -13.01
N GLY A 411 10.05 6.69 -13.54
CA GLY A 411 9.67 5.49 -14.30
C GLY A 411 8.83 4.49 -13.51
N PHE A 412 9.16 4.28 -12.22
CA PHE A 412 8.38 3.39 -11.35
C PHE A 412 6.95 3.89 -11.08
N VAL A 413 6.69 5.20 -11.16
CA VAL A 413 5.35 5.78 -10.99
C VAL A 413 4.48 5.44 -12.20
N MET A 414 5.03 5.62 -13.40
CA MET A 414 4.37 5.23 -14.65
C MET A 414 4.14 3.71 -14.72
N ALA A 415 5.12 2.91 -14.30
CA ALA A 415 4.99 1.46 -14.19
C ALA A 415 3.83 1.01 -13.29
N ARG A 416 3.66 1.67 -12.14
CA ARG A 416 2.55 1.42 -11.21
C ARG A 416 1.20 1.83 -11.82
N PHE A 417 1.16 2.94 -12.56
CA PHE A 417 -0.02 3.39 -13.30
C PHE A 417 -0.47 2.36 -14.36
N ILE A 418 0.45 1.90 -15.22
CA ILE A 418 0.18 0.86 -16.23
C ILE A 418 -0.30 -0.44 -15.56
N SER A 419 0.35 -0.87 -14.48
CA SER A 419 -0.07 -2.08 -13.76
C SER A 419 -1.48 -1.94 -13.20
N SER A 420 -1.87 -0.73 -12.76
CA SER A 420 -3.22 -0.46 -12.25
C SER A 420 -4.27 -0.48 -13.34
N TYR A 421 -3.92 -0.02 -14.55
CA TYR A 421 -4.77 -0.18 -15.73
C TYR A 421 -5.06 -1.65 -15.99
N TYR A 422 -4.04 -2.51 -15.95
CA TYR A 422 -4.22 -3.96 -16.13
C TYR A 422 -5.10 -4.57 -15.04
N MET A 423 -4.92 -4.18 -13.78
CA MET A 423 -5.79 -4.61 -12.68
C MET A 423 -7.24 -4.22 -12.93
N PHE A 424 -7.50 -2.98 -13.35
CA PHE A 424 -8.83 -2.48 -13.67
C PHE A 424 -9.47 -3.26 -14.82
N SER A 425 -8.73 -3.52 -15.90
CA SER A 425 -9.24 -4.31 -17.03
C SER A 425 -9.56 -5.76 -16.64
N ILE A 426 -8.72 -6.40 -15.82
CA ILE A 426 -8.98 -7.75 -15.30
C ILE A 426 -10.26 -7.76 -14.46
N LEU A 427 -10.44 -6.77 -13.56
CA LEU A 427 -11.64 -6.67 -12.74
C LEU A 427 -12.92 -6.58 -13.58
N ILE A 428 -12.94 -5.73 -14.61
CA ILE A 428 -14.09 -5.61 -15.52
C ILE A 428 -14.40 -6.96 -16.16
N SER A 429 -13.39 -7.65 -16.71
CA SER A 429 -13.58 -8.95 -17.36
C SER A 429 -14.11 -10.01 -16.38
N LEU A 430 -13.59 -10.05 -15.15
CA LEU A 430 -14.05 -10.99 -14.12
C LEU A 430 -15.49 -10.72 -13.69
N ILE A 431 -15.85 -9.46 -13.47
CA ILE A 431 -17.24 -9.07 -13.14
C ILE A 431 -18.18 -9.49 -14.28
N GLY A 432 -17.78 -9.26 -15.54
CA GLY A 432 -18.53 -9.73 -16.72
C GLY A 432 -18.73 -11.25 -16.71
N CYS A 433 -17.67 -12.03 -16.49
CA CYS A 433 -17.77 -13.49 -16.38
C CYS A 433 -18.70 -13.94 -15.24
N LEU A 434 -18.65 -13.28 -14.09
CA LEU A 434 -19.55 -13.58 -12.95
C LEU A 434 -21.01 -13.28 -13.29
N PHE A 435 -21.31 -12.21 -14.04
CA PHE A 435 -22.67 -11.90 -14.48
C PHE A 435 -23.19 -12.90 -15.53
N ILE A 436 -22.34 -13.36 -16.45
CA ILE A 436 -22.68 -14.45 -17.37
C ILE A 436 -23.05 -15.71 -16.57
N LEU A 437 -22.19 -16.10 -15.63
CA LEU A 437 -22.39 -17.27 -14.79
C LEU A 437 -23.69 -17.15 -13.98
N TYR A 438 -23.97 -15.98 -13.43
CA TYR A 438 -25.23 -15.68 -12.75
C TYR A 438 -26.44 -15.97 -13.66
N HIS A 439 -26.49 -15.43 -14.87
CA HIS A 439 -27.62 -15.63 -15.78
C HIS A 439 -27.78 -17.09 -16.24
N LEU A 440 -26.69 -17.85 -16.32
CA LEU A 440 -26.75 -19.29 -16.58
C LEU A 440 -27.35 -20.04 -15.39
N ILE A 441 -26.92 -19.72 -14.17
CA ILE A 441 -27.37 -20.35 -12.94
C ILE A 441 -28.83 -20.04 -12.61
N MET A 442 -29.29 -18.81 -12.90
CA MET A 442 -30.67 -18.39 -12.62
C MET A 442 -31.73 -19.24 -13.33
N LYS A 443 -31.35 -20.01 -14.36
CA LYS A 443 -32.24 -20.97 -15.03
C LYS A 443 -32.51 -22.22 -14.20
N LEU A 444 -31.81 -22.42 -13.08
CA LEU A 444 -31.87 -23.61 -12.24
C LEU A 444 -32.79 -23.41 -11.03
N ARG A 445 -33.46 -24.49 -10.60
CA ARG A 445 -34.45 -24.48 -9.50
C ARG A 445 -33.87 -23.99 -8.16
N PHE A 446 -32.59 -24.25 -7.91
CA PHE A 446 -31.91 -23.96 -6.62
C PHE A 446 -30.92 -22.79 -6.69
N HIS A 447 -31.10 -21.87 -7.64
CA HIS A 447 -30.15 -20.78 -7.93
C HIS A 447 -29.73 -19.97 -6.70
N LYS A 448 -30.64 -19.62 -5.78
CA LYS A 448 -30.34 -18.75 -4.63
C LYS A 448 -29.24 -19.30 -3.72
N VAL A 449 -29.39 -20.58 -3.35
CA VAL A 449 -28.41 -21.29 -2.51
C VAL A 449 -27.15 -21.56 -3.33
N MET A 450 -27.31 -21.96 -4.59
CA MET A 450 -26.19 -22.38 -5.42
C MET A 450 -25.21 -21.23 -5.71
N ILE A 451 -25.68 -20.02 -6.03
CA ILE A 451 -24.80 -18.85 -6.26
C ILE A 451 -23.98 -18.57 -4.99
N SER A 452 -24.66 -18.50 -3.84
CA SER A 452 -24.02 -18.21 -2.55
C SER A 452 -22.96 -19.27 -2.19
N CYS A 453 -23.30 -20.55 -2.33
CA CYS A 453 -22.37 -21.66 -2.08
C CYS A 453 -21.19 -21.66 -3.06
N LEU A 454 -21.44 -21.47 -4.37
CA LEU A 454 -20.38 -21.43 -5.38
C LEU A 454 -19.42 -20.26 -5.14
N SER A 455 -19.92 -19.09 -4.73
CA SER A 455 -19.05 -17.95 -4.41
C SER A 455 -18.17 -18.21 -3.19
N VAL A 456 -18.69 -18.86 -2.15
CA VAL A 456 -17.89 -19.28 -0.98
C VAL A 456 -16.87 -20.36 -1.36
N ILE A 457 -17.28 -21.37 -2.14
CA ILE A 457 -16.37 -22.42 -2.63
C ILE A 457 -15.27 -21.82 -3.49
N LEU A 458 -15.60 -20.91 -4.41
CA LEU A 458 -14.64 -20.21 -5.25
C LEU A 458 -13.65 -19.39 -4.39
N MET A 459 -14.15 -18.68 -3.37
CA MET A 459 -13.30 -17.93 -2.44
C MET A 459 -12.29 -18.83 -1.73
N ILE A 460 -12.75 -19.97 -1.19
CA ILE A 460 -11.89 -20.95 -0.52
C ILE A 460 -10.89 -21.54 -1.51
N ALA A 461 -11.36 -22.00 -2.68
CA ALA A 461 -10.53 -22.63 -3.69
C ALA A 461 -9.41 -21.69 -4.16
N VAL A 462 -9.73 -20.45 -4.54
CA VAL A 462 -8.74 -19.46 -4.99
C VAL A 462 -7.74 -19.14 -3.89
N SER A 463 -8.20 -18.97 -2.65
CA SER A 463 -7.30 -18.69 -1.51
C SER A 463 -6.35 -19.85 -1.22
N MET A 464 -6.86 -21.08 -1.22
CA MET A 464 -6.05 -22.28 -0.99
C MET A 464 -5.08 -22.53 -2.13
N THR A 465 -5.46 -22.24 -3.37
CA THR A 465 -4.54 -22.32 -4.52
C THR A 465 -3.41 -21.29 -4.40
N ALA A 466 -3.70 -20.05 -4.04
CA ALA A 466 -2.66 -19.03 -3.84
C ALA A 466 -1.64 -19.44 -2.76
N ILE A 467 -2.12 -20.04 -1.67
CA ILE A 467 -1.28 -20.56 -0.58
C ILE A 467 -0.50 -21.81 -1.02
N SER A 468 -1.16 -22.76 -1.68
CA SER A 468 -0.53 -24.03 -2.09
C SER A 468 0.58 -23.80 -3.09
N LEU A 469 0.33 -22.96 -4.12
CA LEU A 469 1.34 -22.65 -5.13
C LEU A 469 2.53 -21.89 -4.55
N LYS A 470 2.44 -21.32 -3.35
CA LYS A 470 3.58 -20.63 -2.72
C LYS A 470 4.68 -21.64 -2.35
N VAL A 471 4.33 -22.89 -2.06
CA VAL A 471 5.29 -23.95 -1.73
C VAL A 471 6.24 -24.22 -2.89
N ASP A 472 5.78 -24.10 -4.13
CA ASP A 472 6.62 -24.30 -5.31
C ASP A 472 7.73 -23.24 -5.44
N TYR A 473 7.60 -22.12 -4.73
CA TYR A 473 8.54 -21.00 -4.72
C TYR A 473 9.27 -20.82 -3.38
N SER A 474 9.11 -21.75 -2.44
CA SER A 474 9.61 -21.58 -1.07
C SER A 474 10.14 -22.89 -0.49
N GLN A 475 11.22 -22.84 0.29
CA GLN A 475 11.75 -24.02 0.97
C GLN A 475 10.92 -24.45 2.18
N THR A 476 9.93 -23.66 2.59
CA THR A 476 9.07 -23.94 3.75
C THR A 476 7.74 -24.53 3.31
N THR A 477 7.25 -25.53 4.04
CA THR A 477 5.89 -26.03 3.84
C THR A 477 4.84 -25.02 4.33
N VAL A 478 3.59 -25.16 3.88
CA VAL A 478 2.44 -24.35 4.38
C VAL A 478 2.31 -24.44 5.90
N LEU A 479 2.54 -25.62 6.47
CA LEU A 479 2.44 -25.85 7.91
C LEU A 479 3.56 -25.14 8.67
N ASP A 480 4.77 -25.14 8.13
CA ASP A 480 5.91 -24.46 8.75
C ASP A 480 5.73 -22.95 8.72
N GLU A 481 5.21 -22.37 7.64
CA GLU A 481 4.84 -20.96 7.57
C GLU A 481 3.78 -20.57 8.61
N LEU A 482 2.74 -21.40 8.77
CA LEU A 482 1.72 -21.15 9.78
C LEU A 482 2.32 -21.20 11.20
N ARG A 483 3.16 -22.20 11.48
CA ARG A 483 3.87 -22.31 12.77
C ARG A 483 4.78 -21.11 13.02
N LEU A 484 5.46 -20.64 11.98
CA LEU A 484 6.33 -19.47 12.02
C LEU A 484 5.53 -18.21 12.36
N PHE A 485 4.39 -17.98 11.70
CA PHE A 485 3.51 -16.87 12.01
C PHE A 485 2.97 -16.93 13.45
N LEU A 486 2.54 -18.11 13.92
CA LEU A 486 2.01 -18.27 15.28
C LEU A 486 3.05 -17.91 16.36
N ARG A 487 4.34 -18.11 16.07
CA ARG A 487 5.44 -17.68 16.94
C ARG A 487 5.77 -16.19 16.76
N HIS A 488 5.69 -15.67 15.54
CA HIS A 488 5.96 -14.27 15.17
C HIS A 488 4.68 -13.47 14.85
N ARG A 489 3.75 -13.50 15.80
CA ARG A 489 2.36 -13.04 15.62
C ARG A 489 2.21 -11.55 15.23
N TYR A 490 3.26 -10.76 15.38
CA TYR A 490 3.24 -9.33 15.07
C TYR A 490 3.77 -8.97 13.68
N PHE A 491 3.74 -9.91 12.73
CA PHE A 491 4.17 -9.68 11.34
C PHE A 491 5.62 -9.17 11.23
N ALA A 492 6.45 -9.42 12.23
CA ALA A 492 7.85 -9.02 12.30
C ALA A 492 8.60 -10.06 13.14
N ALA A 493 9.91 -10.21 12.93
CA ALA A 493 10.70 -11.17 13.68
C ALA A 493 10.76 -10.78 15.16
N ASP A 494 10.37 -11.70 16.05
CA ASP A 494 10.35 -11.45 17.51
C ASP A 494 11.73 -11.08 18.06
N SER A 495 12.80 -11.63 17.49
CA SER A 495 14.18 -11.29 17.83
C SER A 495 14.47 -9.80 17.59
N VAL A 496 14.01 -9.24 16.46
CA VAL A 496 14.15 -7.81 16.15
C VAL A 496 13.27 -6.96 17.06
N ILE A 497 12.03 -7.39 17.35
CA ILE A 497 11.13 -6.68 18.28
C ILE A 497 11.78 -6.57 19.67
N LYS A 498 12.17 -7.70 20.26
CA LYS A 498 12.75 -7.75 21.62
C LYS A 498 14.03 -6.94 21.70
N MET A 499 14.96 -7.15 20.76
CA MET A 499 16.22 -6.39 20.71
C MET A 499 15.97 -4.89 20.64
N SER A 500 15.08 -4.44 19.75
CA SER A 500 14.79 -3.02 19.56
C SER A 500 14.09 -2.41 20.78
N GLN A 501 13.15 -3.13 21.40
CA GLN A 501 12.51 -2.69 22.63
C GLN A 501 13.51 -2.52 23.78
N ARG A 502 14.51 -3.41 23.90
CA ARG A 502 15.60 -3.24 24.88
C ARG A 502 16.45 -2.01 24.61
N ILE A 503 16.82 -1.78 23.35
CA ILE A 503 17.55 -0.57 22.94
C ILE A 503 16.72 0.67 23.31
N ASN A 504 15.43 0.68 23.00
CA ASN A 504 14.54 1.80 23.31
C ASN A 504 14.43 2.07 24.82
N GLN A 505 14.31 1.01 25.63
CA GLN A 505 14.28 1.13 27.10
C GLN A 505 15.57 1.73 27.65
N LEU A 506 16.72 1.37 27.08
CA LEU A 506 18.00 1.91 27.50
C LEU A 506 18.18 3.37 27.06
N ASP A 507 17.75 3.71 25.85
CA ASP A 507 17.83 5.05 25.29
C ASP A 507 16.99 6.04 26.12
N ILE A 508 15.73 5.68 26.41
CA ILE A 508 14.83 6.49 27.26
C ILE A 508 15.40 6.68 28.67
N LYS A 509 15.98 5.63 29.26
CA LYS A 509 16.56 5.72 30.62
C LYS A 509 17.78 6.62 30.69
N LYS A 510 18.58 6.70 29.62
CA LYS A 510 19.80 7.51 29.58
C LYS A 510 19.60 8.89 28.95
N ASP A 511 18.46 9.14 28.28
CA ASP A 511 18.13 10.38 27.54
C ASP A 511 19.22 10.81 26.55
N GLN A 512 19.70 9.87 25.73
CA GLN A 512 20.95 10.05 24.96
C GLN A 512 20.82 9.95 23.44
N ASN A 513 19.63 9.71 22.88
CA ASN A 513 19.42 9.46 21.44
C ASN A 513 20.48 8.50 20.88
N PHE A 514 20.46 7.26 21.36
CA PHE A 514 21.48 6.26 21.10
C PHE A 514 21.80 6.11 19.61
N VAL A 515 23.09 6.15 19.28
CA VAL A 515 23.57 5.78 17.94
C VAL A 515 23.88 4.29 17.95
N VAL A 516 23.12 3.55 17.13
CA VAL A 516 23.13 2.09 17.08
C VAL A 516 23.77 1.61 15.78
N LEU A 517 24.75 0.72 15.90
CA LEU A 517 25.25 -0.09 14.81
C LEU A 517 24.68 -1.50 14.91
N ALA A 518 23.88 -1.88 13.92
CA ALA A 518 23.30 -3.22 13.82
C ALA A 518 23.55 -3.82 12.43
N PRO A 519 23.54 -5.17 12.30
CA PRO A 519 23.70 -5.81 11.00
C PRO A 519 22.65 -5.31 10.01
N VAL A 520 23.02 -5.11 8.75
CA VAL A 520 22.03 -4.69 7.74
C VAL A 520 21.05 -5.84 7.48
N TYR A 521 21.58 -7.04 7.27
CA TYR A 521 20.83 -8.27 7.09
C TYR A 521 21.39 -9.35 7.99
N VAL A 522 20.54 -10.21 8.53
CA VAL A 522 20.92 -11.44 9.22
C VAL A 522 20.07 -12.59 8.73
N ARG A 523 20.65 -13.79 8.72
CA ARG A 523 20.02 -15.07 8.34
C ARG A 523 19.38 -15.04 6.95
N SER A 524 19.94 -15.80 6.02
CA SER A 524 19.34 -15.99 4.70
C SER A 524 18.29 -17.11 4.73
N PHE A 525 17.17 -16.86 4.06
CA PHE A 525 16.17 -17.85 3.71
C PHE A 525 16.29 -18.05 2.20
N ILE A 526 16.52 -19.29 1.78
CA ILE A 526 16.68 -19.59 0.36
C ILE A 526 15.29 -19.89 -0.22
N GLU A 527 14.92 -19.17 -1.27
CA GLU A 527 13.85 -19.53 -2.18
C GLU A 527 14.47 -20.25 -3.37
N LYS A 528 14.03 -21.48 -3.62
CA LYS A 528 14.38 -22.19 -4.86
C LYS A 528 13.54 -21.62 -5.97
N VAL A 529 14.21 -21.11 -6.99
CA VAL A 529 13.58 -20.49 -8.15
C VAL A 529 14.19 -21.13 -9.39
N ASN A 530 13.56 -22.18 -9.91
CA ASN A 530 14.14 -23.04 -10.96
C ASN A 530 15.52 -23.58 -10.51
N GLU A 531 16.51 -23.65 -11.41
CA GLU A 531 17.91 -24.00 -11.11
C GLU A 531 18.69 -22.88 -10.38
N THR A 532 18.04 -21.74 -10.05
CA THR A 532 18.68 -20.59 -9.39
C THR A 532 18.14 -20.37 -7.97
N GLU A 533 19.02 -20.06 -7.03
CA GLU A 533 18.66 -19.80 -5.63
C GLU A 533 18.57 -18.29 -5.37
N ASN A 534 17.40 -17.81 -4.92
CA ASN A 534 17.23 -16.44 -4.43
C ASN A 534 17.28 -16.45 -2.90
N THR A 535 17.86 -15.41 -2.29
CA THR A 535 17.98 -15.30 -0.82
C THR A 535 17.19 -14.11 -0.28
N ALA A 536 16.20 -14.38 0.58
CA ALA A 536 15.57 -13.39 1.45
C ALA A 536 16.36 -13.31 2.77
N SER A 537 16.31 -12.20 3.49
CA SER A 537 17.02 -12.06 4.77
C SER A 537 16.28 -11.13 5.73
N ILE A 538 16.53 -11.24 7.03
CA ILE A 538 15.95 -10.33 8.02
C ILE A 538 16.69 -8.99 7.96
N ALA A 539 16.02 -7.91 7.57
CA ALA A 539 16.60 -6.58 7.43
C ALA A 539 16.64 -5.81 8.76
N VAL A 540 17.61 -6.09 9.61
CA VAL A 540 17.64 -5.62 11.02
C VAL A 540 17.83 -4.12 11.12
N ALA A 541 18.89 -3.55 10.54
CA ALA A 541 19.21 -2.13 10.69
C ALA A 541 18.05 -1.20 10.25
N ASN A 542 17.28 -1.58 9.23
CA ASN A 542 16.14 -0.80 8.75
C ASN A 542 14.87 -0.97 9.60
N SER A 543 14.82 -2.02 10.42
CA SER A 543 13.64 -2.36 11.25
C SER A 543 13.70 -1.81 12.67
N ILE A 544 14.89 -1.51 13.20
CA ILE A 544 15.06 -1.16 14.62
C ILE A 544 14.14 -0.03 15.05
N ARG A 545 14.08 1.03 14.24
CA ARG A 545 13.31 2.23 14.57
C ARG A 545 11.80 2.02 14.57
N GLN A 546 11.31 0.90 14.06
CA GLN A 546 9.88 0.52 14.16
C GLN A 546 9.48 0.24 15.62
N PHE A 547 10.43 -0.12 16.48
CA PHE A 547 10.20 -0.39 17.90
C PHE A 547 11.11 0.41 18.84
N ALA A 548 12.09 1.15 18.30
CA ALA A 548 12.98 2.05 19.01
C ALA A 548 13.00 3.44 18.32
N PRO A 549 11.94 4.24 18.44
CA PRO A 549 11.79 5.43 17.61
C PRO A 549 12.81 6.55 17.91
N TYR A 550 13.39 6.58 19.11
CA TYR A 550 14.32 7.62 19.55
C TYR A 550 15.77 7.41 19.07
N CYS A 551 16.14 6.17 18.74
CA CYS A 551 17.52 5.87 18.39
C CYS A 551 17.85 6.25 16.93
N ILE A 552 19.15 6.35 16.66
CA ILE A 552 19.72 6.51 15.32
C ILE A 552 20.28 5.16 14.86
N SER A 553 19.65 4.52 13.86
CA SER A 553 20.11 3.25 13.28
C SER A 553 21.03 3.51 12.08
N LEU A 554 22.31 3.72 12.35
CA LEU A 554 23.24 4.33 11.38
C LEU A 554 23.51 3.43 10.16
N ASN A 555 23.51 2.10 10.33
CA ASN A 555 23.65 1.16 9.22
C ASN A 555 22.44 1.12 8.28
N GLY A 556 21.31 1.73 8.64
CA GLY A 556 20.18 1.93 7.73
C GLY A 556 20.52 2.83 6.53
N LEU A 557 21.61 3.61 6.61
CA LEU A 557 22.15 4.39 5.48
C LEU A 557 22.57 3.51 4.29
N ALA A 558 22.73 2.19 4.48
CA ALA A 558 22.96 1.24 3.39
C ALA A 558 21.83 1.29 2.35
N ARG A 559 20.58 1.43 2.82
CA ARG A 559 19.38 1.48 1.97
C ARG A 559 18.85 2.89 1.79
N TYR A 560 18.85 3.71 2.84
CA TYR A 560 18.30 5.07 2.84
C TYR A 560 19.42 6.08 3.05
N PRO A 561 20.23 6.39 2.02
CA PRO A 561 21.50 7.10 2.16
C PRO A 561 21.36 8.60 2.45
N ALA A 562 20.13 9.13 2.52
CA ALA A 562 19.91 10.55 2.78
C ALA A 562 20.45 10.93 4.16
N ASN A 563 21.45 11.82 4.17
CA ASN A 563 22.11 12.30 5.37
C ASN A 563 22.56 13.74 5.19
N SER A 564 22.15 14.60 6.13
CA SER A 564 22.58 15.98 6.26
C SER A 564 23.04 16.27 7.70
N ASP A 565 23.21 15.23 8.53
CA ASP A 565 23.69 15.35 9.90
C ASP A 565 25.23 15.43 9.91
N PRO A 566 25.83 16.54 10.38
CA PRO A 566 27.27 16.73 10.40
C PRO A 566 28.03 15.65 11.19
N ARG A 567 27.38 15.03 12.18
CA ARG A 567 27.99 13.95 12.98
C ARG A 567 28.30 12.70 12.16
N PHE A 568 27.66 12.53 11.01
CA PHE A 568 27.74 11.32 10.19
C PHE A 568 28.16 11.60 8.74
N ASP A 569 28.60 12.81 8.39
CA ASP A 569 28.95 13.21 7.01
C ASP A 569 29.97 12.26 6.34
N LYS A 570 30.93 11.74 7.10
CA LYS A 570 31.94 10.79 6.62
C LYS A 570 31.52 9.32 6.70
N TYR A 571 30.33 9.01 7.22
CA TYR A 571 29.85 7.63 7.35
C TYR A 571 29.29 7.15 6.01
N ASN A 572 29.93 6.13 5.41
CA ASN A 572 29.59 5.67 4.07
C ASN A 572 29.57 4.13 3.97
N LYS A 573 29.33 3.60 2.76
CA LYS A 573 29.28 2.15 2.49
C LYS A 573 30.53 1.40 2.96
N LYS A 574 31.71 2.02 2.95
CA LYS A 574 32.95 1.42 3.45
C LYS A 574 32.90 1.22 4.96
N CYS A 575 32.38 2.19 5.72
CA CYS A 575 32.17 2.04 7.17
C CYS A 575 31.22 0.87 7.46
N ILE A 576 30.12 0.76 6.71
CA ILE A 576 29.15 -0.34 6.85
C ILE A 576 29.82 -1.70 6.57
N SER A 577 30.65 -1.78 5.53
CA SER A 577 31.44 -2.99 5.24
C SER A 577 32.42 -3.32 6.36
N ILE A 578 33.13 -2.35 6.92
CA ILE A 578 34.08 -2.55 8.02
C ILE A 578 33.38 -3.10 9.27
N TYR A 579 32.21 -2.56 9.58
CA TYR A 579 31.39 -3.07 10.67
C TYR A 579 30.97 -4.52 10.41
N ASN A 580 30.42 -4.82 9.23
CA ASN A 580 30.00 -6.18 8.86
C ASN A 580 31.18 -7.17 8.88
N ASP A 581 32.35 -6.78 8.37
CA ASP A 581 33.57 -7.61 8.41
C ASP A 581 33.94 -7.98 9.84
N PHE A 582 33.82 -7.04 10.78
CA PHE A 582 34.13 -7.29 12.19
C PHE A 582 33.12 -8.19 12.88
N ILE A 583 31.81 -7.96 12.69
CA ILE A 583 30.78 -8.74 13.38
C ILE A 583 30.62 -10.16 12.82
N TYR A 584 30.96 -10.40 11.55
CA TYR A 584 30.87 -11.72 10.92
C TYR A 584 32.21 -12.48 10.92
N HIS A 585 33.34 -11.76 10.97
CA HIS A 585 34.69 -12.35 10.97
C HIS A 585 35.58 -11.67 12.04
N PRO A 586 35.30 -11.90 13.34
CA PRO A 586 36.02 -11.22 14.41
C PRO A 586 37.47 -11.67 14.50
N SER A 587 38.39 -10.71 14.33
CA SER A 587 39.83 -10.89 14.46
C SER A 587 40.46 -9.60 14.99
N GLU A 588 41.72 -9.65 15.45
CA GLU A 588 42.43 -8.43 15.86
C GLU A 588 42.51 -7.41 14.72
N LYS A 589 42.71 -7.88 13.47
CA LYS A 589 42.76 -7.03 12.28
C LYS A 589 41.43 -6.31 12.00
N THR A 590 40.32 -7.03 12.05
CA THR A 590 38.99 -6.45 11.80
C THR A 590 38.56 -5.54 12.96
N TYR A 591 38.88 -5.90 14.21
CA TYR A 591 38.67 -5.06 15.39
C TYR A 591 39.43 -3.73 15.33
N GLN A 592 40.74 -3.74 15.08
CA GLN A 592 41.54 -2.51 15.03
C GLN A 592 41.05 -1.56 13.93
N LYS A 593 40.63 -2.11 12.79
CA LYS A 593 40.02 -1.35 11.70
C LYS A 593 38.67 -0.75 12.12
N PHE A 594 37.83 -1.53 12.82
CA PHE A 594 36.55 -1.07 13.35
C PHE A 594 36.71 0.07 14.35
N VAL A 595 37.64 -0.04 15.30
CA VAL A 595 37.93 1.03 16.28
C VAL A 595 38.40 2.29 15.58
N LYS A 596 39.43 2.19 14.74
CA LYS A 596 40.07 3.32 14.07
C LYS A 596 39.13 4.06 13.11
N GLU A 597 38.36 3.31 12.32
CA GLU A 597 37.54 3.88 11.25
C GLU A 597 36.10 4.19 11.69
N ILE A 598 35.63 3.62 12.81
CA ILE A 598 34.25 3.80 13.26
C ILE A 598 34.18 4.31 14.70
N LEU A 599 34.58 3.53 15.70
CA LEU A 599 34.33 3.87 17.12
C LEU A 599 35.02 5.17 17.57
N ASN A 600 36.18 5.49 17.00
CA ASN A 600 36.91 6.73 17.30
C ASN A 600 36.40 7.96 16.52
N LYS A 601 35.60 7.76 15.46
CA LYS A 601 35.16 8.82 14.55
C LYS A 601 33.69 9.19 14.72
N PHE A 602 32.87 8.25 15.16
CA PHE A 602 31.43 8.44 15.28
C PHE A 602 30.96 8.16 16.72
N PRO A 603 29.96 8.89 17.21
CA PRO A 603 29.47 8.77 18.59
C PRO A 603 28.59 7.54 18.78
N VAL A 604 29.13 6.34 18.57
CA VAL A 604 28.39 5.07 18.65
C VAL A 604 28.11 4.72 20.10
N SER A 605 26.84 4.61 20.48
CA SER A 605 26.40 4.25 21.83
C SER A 605 26.19 2.74 21.98
N VAL A 606 25.70 2.08 20.92
CA VAL A 606 25.32 0.66 20.94
C VAL A 606 25.88 -0.06 19.73
N VAL A 607 26.44 -1.24 19.97
CA VAL A 607 26.85 -2.20 18.94
C VAL A 607 26.04 -3.48 19.12
N VAL A 608 25.39 -3.92 18.06
CA VAL A 608 24.66 -5.19 18.00
C VAL A 608 25.47 -6.20 17.21
N SER A 609 25.50 -7.45 17.63
CA SER A 609 26.13 -8.56 16.88
C SER A 609 25.34 -9.85 17.04
N THR A 610 25.47 -10.76 16.09
CA THR A 610 24.95 -12.14 16.21
C THR A 610 26.00 -13.11 16.73
N ASP A 611 27.26 -12.67 16.86
CA ASP A 611 28.38 -13.46 17.36
C ASP A 611 28.81 -12.98 18.76
N GLU A 612 28.78 -13.88 19.74
CA GLU A 612 29.22 -13.64 21.13
C GLU A 612 30.75 -13.49 21.24
N ASN A 613 31.51 -14.04 20.28
CA ASN A 613 32.98 -14.00 20.29
C ASN A 613 33.55 -12.58 20.24
N ILE A 614 32.74 -11.59 19.83
CA ILE A 614 33.16 -10.19 19.82
C ILE A 614 33.28 -9.59 21.22
N SER A 615 32.71 -10.24 22.26
CA SER A 615 32.68 -9.73 23.65
C SER A 615 34.04 -9.31 24.16
N LYS A 616 35.09 -10.09 23.88
CA LYS A 616 36.47 -9.79 24.33
C LYS A 616 37.02 -8.50 23.71
N TYR A 617 36.62 -8.20 22.48
CA TYR A 617 37.01 -6.99 21.76
C TYR A 617 36.20 -5.79 22.21
N MET A 618 34.89 -5.95 22.39
CA MET A 618 34.00 -4.87 22.83
C MET A 618 34.37 -4.34 24.23
N LYS A 619 34.75 -5.23 25.16
CA LYS A 619 35.25 -4.82 26.50
C LYS A 619 36.49 -3.92 26.42
N ARG A 620 37.41 -4.18 25.49
CA ARG A 620 38.62 -3.34 25.27
C ARG A 620 38.29 -1.95 24.73
N SER A 621 37.08 -1.75 24.19
CA SER A 621 36.57 -0.46 23.71
C SER A 621 35.58 0.19 24.69
N HIS A 622 35.51 -0.26 25.94
CA HIS A 622 34.57 0.24 26.96
C HIS A 622 33.09 0.03 26.60
N TYR A 623 32.77 -1.10 25.97
CA TYR A 623 31.39 -1.55 25.80
C TYR A 623 31.15 -2.79 26.65
N ARG A 624 30.06 -2.77 27.42
CA ARG A 624 29.59 -3.93 28.18
C ARG A 624 28.47 -4.66 27.46
N LEU A 625 28.53 -5.99 27.46
CA LEU A 625 27.38 -6.81 27.06
C LEU A 625 26.25 -6.56 28.06
N SER A 626 25.14 -5.99 27.59
CA SER A 626 24.00 -5.65 28.44
C SER A 626 22.90 -6.70 28.37
N TYR A 627 22.60 -7.22 27.17
CA TYR A 627 21.54 -8.20 26.94
C TYR A 627 21.88 -9.13 25.78
N ILE A 628 21.30 -10.34 25.81
CA ILE A 628 21.19 -11.25 24.68
C ILE A 628 19.69 -11.47 24.45
N GLU A 629 19.19 -11.04 23.29
CA GLU A 629 17.77 -11.12 22.94
C GLU A 629 17.59 -11.83 21.60
N GLY A 630 16.61 -12.73 21.51
CA GLY A 630 16.44 -13.48 20.28
C GLY A 630 15.37 -14.55 20.33
N ASP A 631 15.42 -15.40 19.31
CA ASP A 631 14.61 -16.60 19.21
C ASP A 631 15.31 -17.67 18.34
N ARG A 632 15.10 -18.96 18.66
CA ARG A 632 15.74 -20.10 17.97
C ARG A 632 15.40 -20.15 16.48
N ASP A 633 14.19 -19.73 16.12
CA ASP A 633 13.70 -19.78 14.73
C ASP A 633 14.18 -18.60 13.88
N THR A 634 14.84 -17.60 14.48
CA THR A 634 15.40 -16.44 13.75
C THR A 634 16.86 -16.24 14.09
N VAL A 635 17.19 -15.45 15.11
CA VAL A 635 18.57 -15.18 15.50
C VAL A 635 18.62 -14.66 16.93
N TYR A 636 19.78 -14.82 17.58
CA TYR A 636 20.11 -14.17 18.84
C TYR A 636 21.01 -12.96 18.60
N PHE A 637 20.68 -11.84 19.23
CA PHE A 637 21.41 -10.58 19.16
C PHE A 637 22.06 -10.26 20.52
N CYS A 638 23.37 -10.06 20.49
CA CYS A 638 24.16 -9.52 21.59
C CYS A 638 24.16 -7.99 21.52
N ILE A 639 23.71 -7.33 22.59
CA ILE A 639 23.61 -5.87 22.68
C ILE A 639 24.71 -5.34 23.58
N TYR A 640 25.71 -4.67 22.98
CA TYR A 640 26.83 -4.05 23.68
C TYR A 640 26.59 -2.55 23.80
N VAL A 641 26.64 -2.01 25.02
CA VAL A 641 26.37 -0.60 25.32
C VAL A 641 27.65 0.04 25.84
N LYS A 642 27.98 1.23 25.34
CA LYS A 642 29.11 2.01 25.82
C LYS A 642 28.88 2.42 27.28
N ASP A 643 29.91 2.23 28.10
CA ASP A 643 29.87 2.58 29.52
C ASP A 643 29.60 4.08 29.74
#